data_AF-A0A920RFD3-F1
#
_entry.id   AF-A0A920RFD3-F1
#
_cell.length_a   1.000
_cell.length_b   1.000
_cell.length_c   1.000
_cell.angle_alpha   90.00
_cell.angle_beta   90.00
_cell.angle_gamma   90.00
#
_symmetry.space_group_name_H-M   'P 1'
#
loop_
_entity.id
_entity.type
_entity.pdbx_description
1 polymer ?
#
loop_
_entity_poly.entity_id
_entity_poly.type
_entity_poly.pdbx_seq_one_letter_code
_entity_poly.pdbx_strand_id
1 'polypeptide(L)'
;MPERIQNSDQIRGSVGEARHHDSALKHVTGQARYVDDIAVPNGTLHLAVGGCDTTAGDIIAMNLDAVRNAPGVVAVLTADDIAGTNDVSPLHLGDDPILADRQVRFHGEAVFAVLAQSYRTARAAARLGHIETTQETPVVTVDEATAVGAELSERQEMTRGDWHTALAAAPQRAGGTLRIGGQDHFYLEGQVSLALPMEDGDVHIHCSTQHPTEVQIAVARVLGRAANAVTVEVRRMGGAFGGKETQAAQWAALAALGAVQTGRPVKCRLDRDDDMILTGKRHDFRADWQVGFDNDGRILGVDVNFAARCGCSRDLSDSVNDRAMFHFDNAYFFETVHISSTRLRTNTVSNTAFRGFGGPQGTLAGERVIEAVARACGRDPLNVRKLNFYSEDNNRDLTPFHMKVEDFCLHELVGELEASSHYWARREAITAHNAANPVVIRGLALTPVKYGISFTSAALNQAGALIHVYKDGSVHLNHGGTEMGQGLLMKVAQIVAEELQIDIDRIQITSTHTGKVPNTSPTAASAGSDLNGMAARNAANTIKRRLIAFAQDAYGVSDDAVTFLPGRVRIGEHTLTFDELVMQAHLARVQLSATGFYRTPKIHYDRQAGSGRPFYYFAYGAAVAEVVIDTLTGENRVVAVDILHDVGRSLNPAIDLGQIEGGFVQGMGWLTTEELWWDETGRLKTHAPSTYKIPTSRDRPEHFNVQIWATGYNREGTIHRSKAVGEPPLVLATLRAPGDLRWPGQSRRLPTGTPAGRSGNARGGSERDRQLARRCLIDGSTRTQVLSHVGPLIGSTLPNSWLATENGPCSLW
;
A
#
# COMPACT_ATOMS: atom_id res chain seq x y z
N MET A 1 38.33 -27.09 -14.87
CA MET A 1 37.91 -28.00 -15.96
C MET A 1 37.18 -27.16 -16.99
N PRO A 2 37.36 -27.34 -18.30
CA PRO A 2 36.52 -26.63 -19.27
C PRO A 2 35.11 -27.21 -19.13
N GLU A 3 34.15 -26.40 -18.69
CA GLU A 3 32.74 -26.78 -18.70
C GLU A 3 32.37 -27.13 -20.14
N ARG A 4 31.91 -28.37 -20.37
CA ARG A 4 31.26 -28.73 -21.63
C ARG A 4 30.15 -27.71 -21.87
N ILE A 5 30.19 -27.03 -23.03
CA ILE A 5 29.09 -26.20 -23.52
C ILE A 5 27.83 -27.06 -23.49
N GLN A 6 26.94 -26.81 -22.52
CA GLN A 6 25.66 -27.48 -22.46
C GLN A 6 24.81 -26.95 -23.61
N ASN A 7 24.43 -27.82 -24.54
CA ASN A 7 23.45 -27.53 -25.58
C ASN A 7 22.04 -27.52 -24.96
N SER A 8 21.78 -26.59 -24.04
CA SER A 8 20.43 -26.25 -23.62
C SER A 8 19.86 -25.23 -24.61
N ASP A 9 18.57 -25.37 -24.94
CA ASP A 9 17.80 -24.43 -25.75
C ASP A 9 17.29 -23.22 -24.95
N GLN A 10 17.47 -23.22 -23.62
CA GLN A 10 17.10 -22.13 -22.70
C GLN A 10 18.13 -21.95 -21.58
N ILE A 11 18.24 -20.73 -21.06
CA ILE A 11 19.04 -20.42 -19.85
C ILE A 11 18.30 -20.85 -18.58
N ARG A 12 19.03 -21.09 -17.48
CA ARG A 12 18.42 -21.24 -16.16
C ARG A 12 18.04 -19.87 -15.60
N GLY A 13 16.79 -19.71 -15.19
CA GLY A 13 16.26 -18.46 -14.63
C GLY A 13 15.82 -17.46 -15.69
N SER A 14 15.29 -17.94 -16.81
CA SER A 14 14.71 -17.09 -17.86
C SER A 14 13.46 -16.36 -17.36
N VAL A 15 13.01 -15.35 -18.11
CA VAL A 15 11.74 -14.66 -17.82
C VAL A 15 10.58 -15.63 -17.99
N GLY A 16 9.60 -15.57 -17.09
CA GLY A 16 8.42 -16.45 -17.07
C GLY A 16 8.64 -17.78 -16.34
N GLU A 17 9.88 -18.14 -16.00
CA GLU A 17 10.16 -19.31 -15.18
C GLU A 17 9.74 -19.07 -13.72
N ALA A 18 9.07 -20.06 -13.11
CA ALA A 18 8.67 -20.06 -11.71
C ALA A 18 9.89 -20.21 -10.77
N ARG A 19 10.60 -19.11 -10.52
CA ARG A 19 11.76 -19.07 -9.62
C ARG A 19 11.36 -18.58 -8.23
N HIS A 20 11.94 -19.17 -7.21
CA HIS A 20 11.78 -18.68 -5.85
C HIS A 20 12.45 -17.31 -5.66
N HIS A 21 12.00 -16.57 -4.66
CA HIS A 21 12.56 -15.28 -4.26
C HIS A 21 14.09 -15.38 -3.97
N ASP A 22 14.90 -14.37 -4.33
CA ASP A 22 16.38 -14.38 -4.22
C ASP A 22 16.91 -14.76 -2.82
N SER A 23 16.17 -14.33 -1.79
CA SER A 23 16.46 -14.53 -0.38
C SER A 23 15.64 -15.65 0.27
N ALA A 24 14.86 -16.45 -0.48
CA ALA A 24 13.93 -17.45 0.10
C ALA A 24 14.61 -18.43 1.08
N LEU A 25 15.70 -19.07 0.66
CA LEU A 25 16.47 -19.97 1.53
C LEU A 25 17.06 -19.23 2.75
N LYS A 26 17.46 -17.97 2.55
CA LYS A 26 18.02 -17.13 3.61
C LYS A 26 16.95 -16.71 4.64
N HIS A 27 15.70 -16.53 4.21
CA HIS A 27 14.58 -16.25 5.13
C HIS A 27 14.33 -17.43 6.07
N VAL A 28 14.24 -18.65 5.54
CA VAL A 28 13.92 -19.84 6.36
C VAL A 28 15.07 -20.31 7.26
N THR A 29 16.31 -19.92 6.93
CA THR A 29 17.51 -20.26 7.73
C THR A 29 17.91 -19.14 8.70
N GLY A 30 17.26 -17.97 8.67
CA GLY A 30 17.65 -16.80 9.46
C GLY A 30 18.95 -16.12 8.98
N GLN A 31 19.42 -16.43 7.76
CA GLN A 31 20.63 -15.84 7.18
C GLN A 31 20.38 -14.54 6.39
N ALA A 32 19.10 -14.21 6.13
CA ALA A 32 18.74 -12.95 5.50
C ALA A 32 18.86 -11.82 6.51
N ARG A 33 19.87 -10.97 6.35
CA ARG A 33 20.11 -9.83 7.24
C ARG A 33 19.18 -8.66 6.92
N TYR A 34 18.43 -8.22 7.91
CA TYR A 34 17.70 -6.95 7.93
C TYR A 34 18.56 -5.87 8.61
N VAL A 35 18.08 -4.63 8.71
CA VAL A 35 18.91 -3.51 9.21
C VAL A 35 19.34 -3.74 10.66
N ASP A 36 18.45 -4.26 11.51
CA ASP A 36 18.79 -4.52 12.92
C ASP A 36 19.79 -5.67 13.09
N ASP A 37 19.86 -6.60 12.13
CA ASP A 37 20.81 -7.73 12.11
C ASP A 37 22.23 -7.35 11.64
N ILE A 38 22.42 -6.09 11.22
CA ILE A 38 23.73 -5.58 10.86
C ILE A 38 24.58 -5.53 12.14
N ALA A 39 25.75 -6.16 12.08
CA ALA A 39 26.74 -6.12 13.13
C ALA A 39 27.29 -4.69 13.17
N VAL A 40 27.14 -4.04 14.32
CA VAL A 40 27.46 -2.61 14.44
C VAL A 40 28.88 -2.41 14.98
N PRO A 41 29.55 -1.30 14.65
CA PRO A 41 30.85 -0.97 15.24
C PRO A 41 30.77 -0.83 16.76
N ASN A 42 31.89 -1.07 17.44
CA ASN A 42 31.96 -0.86 18.88
C ASN A 42 31.65 0.61 19.23
N GLY A 43 30.92 0.83 20.32
CA GLY A 43 30.49 2.16 20.74
C GLY A 43 29.33 2.75 19.93
N THR A 44 28.62 1.95 19.13
CA THR A 44 27.34 2.36 18.52
C THR A 44 26.34 2.81 19.61
N LEU A 45 25.68 3.94 19.37
CA LEU A 45 24.63 4.49 20.22
C LEU A 45 23.25 4.02 19.74
N HIS A 46 22.28 4.03 20.65
CA HIS A 46 20.89 3.73 20.37
C HIS A 46 20.01 4.94 20.59
N LEU A 47 19.09 5.16 19.66
CA LEU A 47 18.16 6.29 19.67
C LEU A 47 16.77 5.85 20.15
N ALA A 48 16.16 6.66 21.02
CA ALA A 48 14.73 6.62 21.33
C ALA A 48 14.18 8.05 21.35
N VAL A 49 12.91 8.24 20.99
CA VAL A 49 12.25 9.55 21.03
C VAL A 49 11.39 9.68 22.29
N GLY A 50 11.24 10.92 22.77
CA GLY A 50 10.33 11.30 23.83
C GLY A 50 9.35 12.37 23.37
N GLY A 51 8.14 12.33 23.92
CA GLY A 51 7.05 13.25 23.61
C GLY A 51 6.33 13.68 24.88
N CYS A 52 5.06 14.04 24.75
CA CYS A 52 4.20 14.41 25.88
C CYS A 52 2.82 13.73 25.81
N ASP A 53 2.08 13.79 26.91
CA ASP A 53 0.75 13.20 27.06
C ASP A 53 -0.37 13.98 26.36
N THR A 54 -0.09 15.22 25.93
CA THR A 54 -1.03 16.10 25.23
C THR A 54 -1.21 15.66 23.78
N THR A 55 -2.45 15.69 23.28
CA THR A 55 -2.79 15.35 21.89
C THR A 55 -2.71 16.57 20.97
N ALA A 56 -3.13 17.73 21.47
CA ALA A 56 -3.15 18.98 20.73
C ALA A 56 -2.89 20.16 21.69
N GLY A 57 -1.91 21.01 21.36
CA GLY A 57 -1.60 22.21 22.13
C GLY A 57 -0.19 22.74 21.89
N ASP A 58 0.07 23.95 22.36
CA ASP A 58 1.36 24.64 22.25
C ASP A 58 2.33 24.15 23.33
N ILE A 59 3.62 24.06 22.98
CA ILE A 59 4.70 23.75 23.92
C ILE A 59 5.09 25.03 24.65
N ILE A 60 4.94 25.04 25.98
CA ILE A 60 5.25 26.18 26.86
C ILE A 60 6.70 26.09 27.34
N ALA A 61 7.09 24.92 27.83
CA ALA A 61 8.42 24.68 28.38
C ALA A 61 8.83 23.21 28.25
N MET A 62 10.13 22.97 28.21
CA MET A 62 10.73 21.65 28.09
C MET A 62 11.85 21.49 29.13
N ASN A 63 11.67 20.57 30.09
CA ASN A 63 12.71 20.19 31.05
C ASN A 63 13.18 18.76 30.77
N LEU A 64 14.45 18.64 30.38
CA LEU A 64 15.10 17.37 30.05
C LEU A 64 16.26 17.03 30.99
N ASP A 65 16.38 17.67 32.16
CA ASP A 65 17.50 17.45 33.08
C ASP A 65 17.57 16.01 33.58
N ALA A 66 16.41 15.42 33.91
CA ALA A 66 16.32 14.02 34.32
C ALA A 66 16.72 13.06 33.19
N VAL A 67 16.40 13.41 31.93
CA VAL A 67 16.80 12.64 30.75
C VAL A 67 18.31 12.72 30.55
N ARG A 68 18.89 13.93 30.58
CA ARG A 68 20.33 14.17 30.38
C ARG A 68 21.19 13.51 31.45
N ASN A 69 20.71 13.44 32.69
CA ASN A 69 21.42 12.84 33.82
C ASN A 69 21.16 11.31 33.96
N ALA A 70 20.32 10.71 33.12
CA ALA A 70 20.01 9.29 33.23
C ALA A 70 21.24 8.41 32.89
N PRO A 71 21.47 7.29 33.63
CA PRO A 71 22.61 6.42 33.38
C PRO A 71 22.69 5.90 31.94
N GLY A 72 23.87 6.05 31.33
CA GLY A 72 24.16 5.57 29.98
C GLY A 72 23.67 6.48 28.84
N VAL A 73 23.00 7.60 29.16
CA VAL A 73 22.71 8.66 28.18
C VAL A 73 24.00 9.37 27.79
N VAL A 74 24.14 9.65 26.50
CA VAL A 74 25.32 10.30 25.90
C VAL A 74 24.97 11.69 25.38
N ALA A 75 23.80 11.83 24.75
CA ALA A 75 23.29 13.11 24.29
C ALA A 75 21.76 13.10 24.25
N VAL A 76 21.15 14.28 24.30
CA VAL A 76 19.72 14.49 24.09
C VAL A 76 19.57 15.62 23.09
N LEU A 77 18.87 15.32 21.99
CA LEU A 77 18.64 16.17 20.83
C LEU A 77 17.28 16.86 20.94
N THR A 78 17.22 18.15 20.68
CA THR A 78 15.99 18.93 20.47
C THR A 78 15.97 19.52 19.06
N ALA A 79 14.91 20.25 18.72
CA ALA A 79 14.86 20.96 17.44
C ALA A 79 16.01 21.97 17.27
N ASP A 80 16.55 22.51 18.36
CA ASP A 80 17.68 23.46 18.34
C ASP A 80 19.01 22.82 17.90
N ASP A 81 19.14 21.49 18.01
CA ASP A 81 20.32 20.76 17.56
C ASP A 81 20.34 20.56 16.02
N ILE A 82 19.24 20.86 15.32
CA ILE A 82 19.13 20.69 13.87
C ILE A 82 19.85 21.82 13.15
N ALA A 83 20.99 21.51 12.52
CA ALA A 83 21.81 22.50 11.81
C ALA A 83 21.15 23.06 10.53
N GLY A 84 20.31 22.26 9.88
CA GLY A 84 19.61 22.63 8.65
C GLY A 84 18.13 22.93 8.86
N THR A 85 17.25 22.23 8.16
CA THR A 85 15.79 22.42 8.28
C THR A 85 15.14 21.32 9.12
N ASN A 86 14.33 21.70 10.11
CA ASN A 86 13.48 20.78 10.87
C ASN A 86 12.23 20.39 10.06
N ASP A 87 12.41 19.62 8.99
CA ASP A 87 11.33 19.18 8.09
C ASP A 87 11.71 17.88 7.36
N VAL A 88 10.79 16.92 7.35
CA VAL A 88 10.88 15.66 6.58
C VAL A 88 9.70 15.48 5.63
N SER A 89 8.93 16.55 5.39
CA SER A 89 7.84 16.53 4.42
C SER A 89 8.34 16.12 3.03
N PRO A 90 7.74 15.08 2.40
CA PRO A 90 8.14 14.62 1.06
C PRO A 90 7.80 15.65 -0.03
N LEU A 91 6.94 16.61 0.30
CA LEU A 91 6.59 17.75 -0.56
C LEU A 91 7.36 19.02 -0.19
N HIS A 92 8.23 18.94 0.81
CA HIS A 92 9.09 20.03 1.30
C HIS A 92 8.31 21.29 1.70
N LEU A 93 7.14 21.10 2.30
CA LEU A 93 6.23 22.20 2.66
C LEU A 93 6.52 22.80 4.04
N GLY A 94 7.44 22.23 4.82
CA GLY A 94 7.70 22.66 6.19
C GLY A 94 6.56 22.31 7.16
N ASP A 95 5.76 21.29 6.82
CA ASP A 95 4.58 20.87 7.57
C ASP A 95 4.78 19.54 8.33
N ASP A 96 5.97 18.93 8.24
CA ASP A 96 6.29 17.67 8.93
C ASP A 96 7.66 17.75 9.65
N PRO A 97 7.74 18.46 10.79
CA PRO A 97 8.95 18.55 11.59
C PRO A 97 9.42 17.20 12.12
N ILE A 98 10.73 17.06 12.23
CA ILE A 98 11.38 15.87 12.80
C ILE A 98 11.13 15.79 14.31
N LEU A 99 11.22 16.94 14.97
CA LEU A 99 10.94 17.11 16.40
C LEU A 99 10.03 18.33 16.54
N ALA A 100 8.91 18.17 17.23
CA ALA A 100 7.98 19.25 17.52
C ALA A 100 8.68 20.31 18.39
N ASP A 101 8.69 21.57 17.92
CA ASP A 101 9.35 22.70 18.57
C ASP A 101 8.36 23.72 19.14
N ARG A 102 7.16 23.85 18.53
CA ARG A 102 6.15 24.86 18.89
C ARG A 102 4.84 24.27 19.36
N GLN A 103 4.36 23.24 18.67
CA GLN A 103 3.04 22.67 18.90
C GLN A 103 3.12 21.15 18.86
N VAL A 104 2.38 20.51 19.75
CA VAL A 104 2.05 19.08 19.70
C VAL A 104 0.73 18.95 18.95
N ARG A 105 0.75 18.19 17.87
CA ARG A 105 -0.31 18.09 16.86
C ARG A 105 -1.05 16.78 16.94
N PHE A 106 -0.44 15.74 17.51
CA PHE A 106 -1.08 14.48 17.83
C PHE A 106 -0.45 13.82 19.05
N HIS A 107 -1.16 12.87 19.66
CA HIS A 107 -0.66 12.18 20.84
C HIS A 107 0.61 11.38 20.56
N GLY A 108 1.65 11.62 21.37
CA GLY A 108 2.91 10.92 21.30
C GLY A 108 3.93 11.53 20.35
N GLU A 109 3.58 12.60 19.61
CA GLU A 109 4.50 13.28 18.69
C GLU A 109 5.88 13.52 19.32
N ALA A 110 6.94 13.21 18.58
CA ALA A 110 8.30 13.30 19.07
C ALA A 110 8.70 14.78 19.28
N VAL A 111 9.12 15.12 20.49
CA VAL A 111 9.54 16.47 20.90
C VAL A 111 11.07 16.54 21.09
N PHE A 112 11.69 15.42 21.52
CA PHE A 112 13.13 15.29 21.67
C PHE A 112 13.58 13.86 21.37
N ALA A 113 14.89 13.65 21.17
CA ALA A 113 15.49 12.33 20.99
C ALA A 113 16.64 12.09 21.97
N VAL A 114 16.80 10.85 22.44
CA VAL A 114 17.83 10.42 23.38
C VAL A 114 18.79 9.47 22.70
N LEU A 115 20.09 9.76 22.79
CA LEU A 115 21.16 8.85 22.39
C LEU A 115 21.77 8.23 23.64
N ALA A 116 21.75 6.89 23.73
CA ALA A 116 22.30 6.16 24.87
C ALA A 116 23.15 4.96 24.44
N GLN A 117 23.90 4.40 25.38
CA GLN A 117 24.80 3.26 25.15
C GLN A 117 24.06 1.94 24.86
N SER A 118 22.76 1.86 25.15
CA SER A 118 21.93 0.70 24.84
C SER A 118 20.50 1.09 24.47
N TYR A 119 19.83 0.22 23.72
CA TYR A 119 18.42 0.39 23.36
C TYR A 119 17.52 0.57 24.58
N ARG A 120 17.71 -0.24 25.64
CA ARG A 120 16.86 -0.20 26.84
C ARG A 120 17.06 1.10 27.63
N THR A 121 18.30 1.56 27.75
CA THR A 121 18.60 2.82 28.46
C THR A 121 18.06 4.03 27.69
N ALA A 122 18.14 4.04 26.36
CA ALA A 122 17.57 5.12 25.54
C ALA A 122 16.05 5.25 25.78
N ARG A 123 15.32 4.13 25.70
CA ARG A 123 13.87 4.11 25.93
C ARG A 123 13.47 4.48 27.36
N ALA A 124 14.21 3.98 28.35
CA ALA A 124 13.94 4.31 29.75
C ALA A 124 14.16 5.81 30.01
N ALA A 125 15.25 6.38 29.49
CA ALA A 125 15.55 7.80 29.65
C ALA A 125 14.56 8.71 28.92
N ALA A 126 14.10 8.33 27.72
CA ALA A 126 13.11 9.10 26.96
C ALA A 126 11.79 9.34 27.72
N ARG A 127 11.44 8.46 28.68
CA ARG A 127 10.25 8.60 29.53
C ARG A 127 10.41 9.57 30.70
N LEU A 128 11.62 10.07 30.95
CA LEU A 128 11.90 11.01 32.04
C LEU A 128 11.72 12.47 31.63
N GLY A 129 11.41 12.74 30.36
CA GLY A 129 11.21 14.10 29.85
C GLY A 129 9.93 14.72 30.41
N HIS A 130 9.99 16.00 30.75
CA HIS A 130 8.85 16.77 31.20
C HIS A 130 8.58 17.92 30.24
N ILE A 131 7.49 17.83 29.49
CA ILE A 131 7.06 18.85 28.52
C ILE A 131 5.78 19.50 29.05
N GLU A 132 5.82 20.81 29.28
CA GLU A 132 4.66 21.59 29.65
C GLU A 132 3.98 22.10 28.38
N THR A 133 2.67 21.90 28.26
CA THR A 133 1.89 22.31 27.09
C THR A 133 0.59 22.99 27.49
N THR A 134 0.01 23.77 26.58
CA THR A 134 -1.43 24.07 26.63
C THR A 134 -2.22 22.81 26.26
N GLN A 135 -3.54 22.84 26.47
CA GLN A 135 -4.42 21.75 26.06
C GLN A 135 -5.56 22.29 25.20
N GLU A 136 -5.66 21.77 23.98
CA GLU A 136 -6.73 22.05 23.03
C GLU A 136 -7.67 20.84 22.90
N THR A 137 -8.88 21.09 22.41
CA THR A 137 -9.80 19.99 22.08
C THR A 137 -9.35 19.37 20.75
N PRO A 138 -8.94 18.09 20.72
CA PRO A 138 -8.43 17.48 19.51
C PRO A 138 -9.56 17.22 18.51
N VAL A 139 -9.27 17.44 17.22
CA VAL A 139 -10.12 17.08 16.09
C VAL A 139 -9.65 15.74 15.55
N VAL A 140 -10.40 14.64 15.73
CA VAL A 140 -9.90 13.27 15.49
C VAL A 140 -10.59 12.60 14.31
N THR A 141 -11.88 12.88 14.11
CA THR A 141 -12.70 12.22 13.10
C THR A 141 -12.92 13.09 11.86
N VAL A 142 -13.27 12.46 10.74
CA VAL A 142 -13.68 13.15 9.49
C VAL A 142 -14.86 14.09 9.74
N ASP A 143 -15.84 13.67 10.54
CA ASP A 143 -17.04 14.46 10.81
C ASP A 143 -16.72 15.71 11.66
N GLU A 144 -15.85 15.58 12.67
CA GLU A 144 -15.35 16.71 13.46
C GLU A 144 -14.56 17.69 12.60
N ALA A 145 -13.62 17.20 11.79
CA ALA A 145 -12.78 18.03 10.93
C ALA A 145 -13.60 18.77 9.87
N THR A 146 -14.64 18.11 9.32
CA THR A 146 -15.60 18.75 8.41
C THR A 146 -16.37 19.86 9.11
N ALA A 147 -16.85 19.63 10.34
CA ALA A 147 -17.65 20.60 11.08
C ALA A 147 -16.90 21.90 11.42
N VAL A 148 -15.58 21.82 11.62
CA VAL A 148 -14.73 22.98 11.90
C VAL A 148 -14.05 23.56 10.64
N GLY A 149 -14.27 22.97 9.45
CA GLY A 149 -13.66 23.42 8.21
C GLY A 149 -12.14 23.24 8.17
N ALA A 150 -11.59 22.18 8.78
CA ALA A 150 -10.16 21.92 8.87
C ALA A 150 -9.59 21.35 7.55
N GLU A 151 -9.67 22.11 6.46
CA GLU A 151 -9.08 21.71 5.18
C GLU A 151 -7.54 21.75 5.25
N LEU A 152 -6.92 20.69 4.73
CA LEU A 152 -5.46 20.53 4.65
C LEU A 152 -4.91 20.96 3.29
N SER A 153 -5.70 20.79 2.24
CA SER A 153 -5.36 21.17 0.86
C SER A 153 -6.63 21.50 0.08
N GLU A 154 -6.47 22.11 -1.10
CA GLU A 154 -7.57 22.46 -1.98
C GLU A 154 -8.44 21.23 -2.35
N ARG A 155 -9.76 21.42 -2.30
CA ARG A 155 -10.75 20.45 -2.78
C ARG A 155 -10.56 20.17 -4.27
N GLN A 156 -10.63 18.90 -4.65
CA GLN A 156 -10.52 18.48 -6.06
C GLN A 156 -11.85 17.93 -6.57
N GLU A 157 -12.14 18.15 -7.85
CA GLU A 157 -13.37 17.72 -8.53
C GLU A 157 -13.07 17.10 -9.90
N MET A 158 -13.88 16.11 -10.29
CA MET A 158 -13.90 15.52 -11.62
C MET A 158 -15.35 15.40 -12.08
N THR A 159 -15.66 15.91 -13.27
CA THR A 159 -17.02 15.93 -13.80
C THR A 159 -17.03 15.45 -15.24
N ARG A 160 -18.05 14.66 -15.59
CA ARG A 160 -18.41 14.36 -16.98
C ARG A 160 -19.92 14.39 -17.14
N GLY A 161 -20.40 15.16 -18.11
CA GLY A 161 -21.82 15.36 -18.37
C GLY A 161 -22.53 16.20 -17.30
N ASP A 162 -23.85 16.36 -17.43
CA ASP A 162 -24.69 17.11 -16.49
C ASP A 162 -25.37 16.16 -15.49
N TRP A 163 -24.70 15.94 -14.37
CA TRP A 163 -25.14 14.99 -13.33
C TRP A 163 -26.42 15.44 -12.64
N HIS A 164 -26.67 16.75 -12.53
CA HIS A 164 -27.91 17.26 -11.96
C HIS A 164 -29.10 16.85 -12.82
N THR A 165 -29.02 17.04 -14.13
CA THR A 165 -30.07 16.65 -15.07
C THR A 165 -30.23 15.12 -15.13
N ALA A 166 -29.13 14.37 -15.17
CA ALA A 166 -29.17 12.91 -15.20
C ALA A 166 -29.83 12.32 -13.94
N LEU A 167 -29.46 12.81 -12.75
CA LEU A 167 -30.16 12.43 -11.52
C LEU A 167 -31.62 12.87 -11.57
N ALA A 168 -31.90 14.12 -11.97
CA ALA A 168 -33.26 14.67 -12.05
C ALA A 168 -34.21 13.80 -12.91
N ALA A 169 -33.73 13.32 -14.05
CA ALA A 169 -34.50 12.54 -15.00
C ALA A 169 -34.55 11.02 -14.71
N ALA A 170 -33.71 10.52 -13.79
CA ALA A 170 -33.61 9.09 -13.55
C ALA A 170 -34.93 8.48 -13.01
N PRO A 171 -35.40 7.35 -13.56
CA PRO A 171 -36.61 6.66 -13.09
C PRO A 171 -36.55 6.24 -11.62
N GLN A 172 -35.37 5.82 -11.16
CA GLN A 172 -35.11 5.45 -9.78
C GLN A 172 -33.87 6.18 -9.26
N ARG A 173 -33.84 6.43 -7.95
CA ARG A 173 -32.71 7.04 -7.26
C ARG A 173 -32.43 6.35 -5.93
N ALA A 174 -31.16 6.32 -5.56
CA ALA A 174 -30.71 5.91 -4.24
C ALA A 174 -29.59 6.86 -3.77
N GLY A 175 -29.37 6.90 -2.46
CA GLY A 175 -28.28 7.67 -1.86
C GLY A 175 -27.92 7.13 -0.49
N GLY A 176 -26.75 7.52 0.00
CA GLY A 176 -26.30 7.14 1.33
C GLY A 176 -24.92 7.68 1.67
N THR A 177 -24.48 7.36 2.89
CA THR A 177 -23.14 7.65 3.40
C THR A 177 -22.43 6.34 3.71
N LEU A 178 -21.18 6.23 3.30
CA LEU A 178 -20.27 5.14 3.67
C LEU A 178 -19.11 5.70 4.48
N ARG A 179 -18.81 5.09 5.62
CA ARG A 179 -17.57 5.33 6.38
C ARG A 179 -16.63 4.17 6.16
N ILE A 180 -15.38 4.48 5.86
CA ILE A 180 -14.33 3.54 5.49
C ILE A 180 -13.16 3.79 6.45
N GLY A 181 -12.87 2.80 7.30
CA GLY A 181 -11.81 2.90 8.31
C GLY A 181 -10.40 2.83 7.72
N GLY A 182 -9.44 3.40 8.44
CA GLY A 182 -8.02 3.27 8.15
C GLY A 182 -7.45 1.87 8.42
N GLN A 183 -6.13 1.74 8.29
CA GLN A 183 -5.38 0.49 8.44
C GLN A 183 -3.93 0.79 8.82
N ASP A 184 -3.35 0.05 9.76
CA ASP A 184 -1.90 0.07 10.05
C ASP A 184 -1.16 -0.93 9.15
N HIS A 185 0.00 -0.55 8.63
CA HIS A 185 0.75 -1.37 7.69
C HIS A 185 1.19 -2.70 8.26
N PHE A 186 1.48 -2.73 9.56
CA PHE A 186 1.92 -3.88 10.32
C PHE A 186 3.03 -4.68 9.59
N TYR A 187 3.96 -3.97 8.94
CA TYR A 187 5.18 -4.59 8.45
C TYR A 187 5.90 -5.28 9.61
N LEU A 188 6.39 -6.51 9.42
CA LEU A 188 6.92 -7.31 10.54
C LEU A 188 8.23 -6.74 11.09
N GLU A 189 9.10 -6.23 10.22
CA GLU A 189 10.22 -5.36 10.61
C GLU A 189 9.69 -3.93 10.76
N GLY A 190 9.77 -3.33 11.95
CA GLY A 190 9.43 -1.92 12.19
C GLY A 190 10.31 -0.93 11.43
N GLN A 191 10.21 0.35 11.78
CA GLN A 191 11.12 1.39 11.30
C GLN A 191 12.51 1.20 11.94
N VAL A 192 13.53 1.04 11.09
CA VAL A 192 14.92 0.84 11.52
C VAL A 192 15.87 1.60 10.60
N SER A 193 16.79 2.35 11.21
CA SER A 193 17.88 3.06 10.54
C SER A 193 19.18 2.93 11.33
N LEU A 194 20.29 2.70 10.63
CA LEU A 194 21.65 2.71 11.17
C LEU A 194 22.46 3.73 10.39
N ALA A 195 22.81 4.84 11.04
CA ALA A 195 23.66 5.88 10.47
C ALA A 195 25.11 5.70 10.93
N LEU A 196 26.04 5.72 9.99
CA LEU A 196 27.48 5.65 10.18
C LEU A 196 28.08 7.00 9.79
N PRO A 197 28.77 7.71 10.70
CA PRO A 197 29.49 8.92 10.33
C PRO A 197 30.71 8.56 9.47
N MET A 198 30.95 9.36 8.44
CA MET A 198 32.06 9.24 7.49
C MET A 198 32.99 10.46 7.62
N GLU A 199 33.97 10.58 6.72
CA GLU A 199 34.86 11.75 6.66
C GLU A 199 34.08 13.04 6.39
N ASP A 200 34.60 14.18 6.85
CA ASP A 200 34.05 15.52 6.60
C ASP A 200 32.59 15.75 7.02
N GLY A 201 32.05 14.85 7.86
CA GLY A 201 30.66 14.86 8.32
C GLY A 201 29.66 14.32 7.30
N ASP A 202 30.15 13.59 6.31
CA ASP A 202 29.33 12.73 5.45
C ASP A 202 28.72 11.59 6.27
N VAL A 203 27.64 10.97 5.75
CA VAL A 203 26.93 9.90 6.46
C VAL A 203 26.54 8.79 5.49
N HIS A 204 26.83 7.54 5.88
CA HIS A 204 26.26 6.34 5.26
C HIS A 204 25.12 5.82 6.13
N ILE A 205 23.95 5.58 5.54
CA ILE A 205 22.75 5.12 6.24
C ILE A 205 22.27 3.80 5.65
N HIS A 206 22.24 2.75 6.48
CA HIS A 206 21.43 1.57 6.20
C HIS A 206 20.01 1.83 6.70
N CYS A 207 19.03 1.86 5.79
CA CYS A 207 17.68 2.26 6.13
C CYS A 207 16.65 1.24 5.61
N SER A 208 15.66 0.92 6.43
CA SER A 208 14.50 0.18 5.99
C SER A 208 13.50 1.14 5.32
N THR A 209 13.72 1.48 4.05
CA THR A 209 12.91 2.45 3.28
C THR A 209 12.60 2.01 1.85
N GLN A 210 11.42 2.40 1.34
CA GLN A 210 11.04 2.24 -0.06
C GLN A 210 11.61 3.35 -0.95
N HIS A 211 12.04 4.48 -0.37
CA HIS A 211 12.49 5.66 -1.11
C HIS A 211 13.85 6.17 -0.62
N PRO A 212 14.95 5.49 -0.98
CA PRO A 212 16.30 5.86 -0.52
C PRO A 212 16.70 7.29 -0.88
N THR A 213 16.28 7.78 -2.05
CA THR A 213 16.56 9.15 -2.50
C THR A 213 15.85 10.21 -1.65
N GLU A 214 14.60 10.00 -1.26
CA GLU A 214 13.91 10.98 -0.42
C GLU A 214 14.53 11.02 0.99
N VAL A 215 14.87 9.86 1.54
CA VAL A 215 15.63 9.78 2.80
C VAL A 215 16.98 10.51 2.69
N GLN A 216 17.69 10.34 1.57
CA GLN A 216 18.95 11.04 1.31
C GLN A 216 18.77 12.57 1.31
N ILE A 217 17.74 13.07 0.62
CA ILE A 217 17.44 14.50 0.51
C ILE A 217 17.02 15.06 1.88
N ALA A 218 16.11 14.38 2.58
CA ALA A 218 15.64 14.78 3.90
C ALA A 218 16.81 14.87 4.87
N VAL A 219 17.61 13.82 5.01
CA VAL A 219 18.80 13.82 5.88
C VAL A 219 19.76 14.96 5.52
N ALA A 220 20.05 15.15 4.23
CA ALA A 220 20.97 16.21 3.80
C ALA A 220 20.45 17.60 4.22
N ARG A 221 19.15 17.87 4.03
CA ARG A 221 18.51 19.13 4.45
C ARG A 221 18.56 19.32 5.96
N VAL A 222 18.36 18.27 6.74
CA VAL A 222 18.40 18.31 8.21
C VAL A 222 19.81 18.58 8.72
N LEU A 223 20.81 17.98 8.09
CA LEU A 223 22.22 18.20 8.43
C LEU A 223 22.78 19.54 7.90
N GLY A 224 22.03 20.27 7.07
CA GLY A 224 22.52 21.48 6.41
C GLY A 224 23.59 21.19 5.36
N ARG A 225 23.51 20.03 4.69
CA ARG A 225 24.49 19.51 3.73
C ARG A 225 23.88 19.28 2.36
N ALA A 226 24.74 19.10 1.36
CA ALA A 226 24.32 18.67 0.04
C ALA A 226 24.04 17.15 0.01
N ALA A 227 23.14 16.71 -0.87
CA ALA A 227 22.75 15.29 -0.96
C ALA A 227 23.91 14.33 -1.29
N ASN A 228 25.00 14.82 -1.89
CA ASN A 228 26.20 14.03 -2.17
C ASN A 228 26.99 13.64 -0.91
N ALA A 229 26.79 14.33 0.22
CA ALA A 229 27.36 13.98 1.53
C ALA A 229 26.61 12.85 2.23
N VAL A 230 25.48 12.40 1.67
CA VAL A 230 24.61 11.38 2.26
C VAL A 230 24.47 10.21 1.30
N THR A 231 24.75 9.01 1.79
CA THR A 231 24.52 7.76 1.06
C THR A 231 23.49 6.93 1.80
N VAL A 232 22.46 6.46 1.09
CA VAL A 232 21.45 5.56 1.64
C VAL A 232 21.53 4.22 0.93
N GLU A 233 21.64 3.14 1.71
CA GLU A 233 21.69 1.76 1.25
C GLU A 233 20.52 0.94 1.80
N VAL A 234 19.86 0.21 0.91
CA VAL A 234 18.74 -0.68 1.24
C VAL A 234 18.96 -2.04 0.61
N ARG A 235 19.24 -3.06 1.42
CA ARG A 235 19.33 -4.44 0.92
C ARG A 235 17.97 -5.12 0.81
N ARG A 236 17.13 -4.96 1.83
CA ARG A 236 15.79 -5.54 1.94
C ARG A 236 15.02 -4.91 3.11
N MET A 237 13.70 -5.06 3.12
CA MET A 237 12.79 -4.71 4.22
C MET A 237 11.91 -5.91 4.59
N GLY A 238 11.59 -6.05 5.89
CA GLY A 238 10.65 -7.04 6.42
C GLY A 238 9.20 -6.58 6.28
N GLY A 239 8.79 -6.26 5.06
CA GLY A 239 7.53 -5.59 4.74
C GLY A 239 7.61 -4.06 4.79
N ALA A 240 6.74 -3.40 4.03
CA ALA A 240 6.68 -1.95 3.93
C ALA A 240 5.28 -1.42 3.58
N PHE A 241 4.70 -1.92 2.47
CA PHE A 241 3.30 -1.67 2.08
C PHE A 241 2.89 -0.20 1.92
N GLY A 242 3.83 0.71 1.66
CA GLY A 242 3.61 2.17 1.57
C GLY A 242 4.07 2.91 2.84
N GLY A 243 4.01 2.27 4.01
CA GLY A 243 4.38 2.90 5.29
C GLY A 243 5.87 3.17 5.46
N LYS A 244 6.70 2.76 4.50
CA LYS A 244 8.14 3.11 4.45
C LYS A 244 8.48 3.91 3.18
N GLU A 245 7.48 4.47 2.50
CA GLU A 245 7.66 5.38 1.37
C GLU A 245 8.23 6.71 1.83
N THR A 246 7.62 7.34 2.84
CA THR A 246 8.06 8.65 3.36
C THR A 246 8.43 8.58 4.85
N GLN A 247 7.70 7.78 5.64
CA GLN A 247 7.78 7.75 7.11
C GLN A 247 9.13 7.25 7.67
N ALA A 248 10.01 6.69 6.84
CA ALA A 248 11.36 6.30 7.25
C ALA A 248 12.30 7.51 7.45
N ALA A 249 11.98 8.67 6.85
CA ALA A 249 12.84 9.84 6.80
C ALA A 249 13.14 10.43 8.18
N GLN A 250 12.14 10.55 9.06
CA GLN A 250 12.30 11.10 10.41
C GLN A 250 13.35 10.33 11.21
N TRP A 251 13.27 9.00 11.20
CA TRP A 251 14.14 8.13 11.99
C TRP A 251 15.56 8.07 11.43
N ALA A 252 15.70 8.10 10.11
CA ALA A 252 16.99 8.20 9.44
C ALA A 252 17.67 9.56 9.71
N ALA A 253 16.92 10.65 9.66
CA ALA A 253 17.41 12.01 9.94
C ALA A 253 17.88 12.16 11.39
N LEU A 254 17.10 11.67 12.37
CA LEU A 254 17.50 11.67 13.78
C LEU A 254 18.74 10.82 14.04
N ALA A 255 18.83 9.63 13.44
CA ALA A 255 20.02 8.79 13.56
C ALA A 255 21.26 9.48 12.95
N ALA A 256 21.11 10.09 11.77
CA ALA A 256 22.19 10.80 11.10
C ALA A 256 22.65 12.04 11.88
N LEU A 257 21.71 12.83 12.41
CA LEU A 257 22.01 13.99 13.25
C LEU A 257 22.83 13.58 14.48
N GLY A 258 22.37 12.55 15.18
CA GLY A 258 23.10 12.01 16.33
C GLY A 258 24.47 11.46 15.95
N ALA A 259 24.61 10.84 14.77
CA ALA A 259 25.87 10.28 14.31
C ALA A 259 26.91 11.38 14.01
N VAL A 260 26.48 12.45 13.33
CA VAL A 260 27.34 13.60 13.02
C VAL A 260 27.75 14.34 14.30
N GLN A 261 26.81 14.60 15.22
CA GLN A 261 27.10 15.36 16.45
C GLN A 261 28.04 14.61 17.40
N THR A 262 27.93 13.28 17.46
CA THR A 262 28.72 12.47 18.41
C THR A 262 29.97 11.85 17.79
N GLY A 263 30.09 11.85 16.46
CA GLY A 263 31.14 11.12 15.74
C GLY A 263 31.06 9.59 15.90
N ARG A 264 29.91 9.06 16.32
CA ARG A 264 29.68 7.63 16.59
C ARG A 264 28.51 7.10 15.77
N PRO A 265 28.52 5.83 15.35
CA PRO A 265 27.34 5.23 14.74
C PRO A 265 26.10 5.32 15.64
N VAL A 266 24.93 5.56 15.05
CA VAL A 266 23.65 5.63 15.77
C VAL A 266 22.64 4.70 15.11
N LYS A 267 22.04 3.82 15.90
CA LYS A 267 20.95 2.94 15.49
C LYS A 267 19.62 3.42 16.08
N CYS A 268 18.65 3.73 15.23
CA CYS A 268 17.25 3.93 15.60
C CYS A 268 16.46 2.67 15.24
N ARG A 269 15.75 2.12 16.22
CA ARG A 269 14.83 0.99 16.05
C ARG A 269 13.59 1.28 16.88
N LEU A 270 12.47 1.57 16.23
CA LEU A 270 11.24 1.79 16.98
C LEU A 270 10.76 0.49 17.63
N ASP A 271 10.19 0.62 18.82
CA ASP A 271 9.37 -0.45 19.38
C ASP A 271 8.05 -0.55 18.62
N ARG A 272 7.37 -1.70 18.65
CA ARG A 272 6.11 -1.87 17.90
C ARG A 272 5.06 -0.84 18.32
N ASP A 273 4.93 -0.58 19.61
CA ASP A 273 3.97 0.40 20.13
C ASP A 273 4.26 1.79 19.60
N ASP A 274 5.53 2.21 19.67
CA ASP A 274 6.00 3.52 19.18
C ASP A 274 5.81 3.61 17.65
N ASP A 275 6.13 2.56 16.90
CA ASP A 275 5.93 2.49 15.45
C ASP A 275 4.45 2.70 15.07
N MET A 276 3.53 1.98 15.73
CA MET A 276 2.10 2.11 15.46
C MET A 276 1.52 3.46 15.91
N ILE A 277 2.08 4.11 16.93
CA ILE A 277 1.62 5.44 17.36
C ILE A 277 2.15 6.54 16.44
N LEU A 278 3.41 6.44 16.02
CA LEU A 278 4.19 7.54 15.43
C LEU A 278 4.29 7.50 13.91
N THR A 279 3.94 6.40 13.26
CA THR A 279 3.98 6.30 11.80
C THR A 279 2.59 6.37 11.18
N GLY A 280 2.51 6.83 9.94
CA GLY A 280 1.24 7.02 9.27
C GLY A 280 0.40 5.77 9.08
N LYS A 281 -0.88 5.98 8.74
CA LYS A 281 -1.87 4.93 8.48
C LYS A 281 -2.44 5.08 7.07
N ARG A 282 -3.20 4.07 6.62
CA ARG A 282 -4.14 4.25 5.51
C ARG A 282 -5.19 5.31 5.90
N HIS A 283 -5.47 6.22 4.98
CA HIS A 283 -6.53 7.23 5.14
C HIS A 283 -7.92 6.62 5.32
N ASP A 284 -8.62 7.10 6.36
CA ASP A 284 -10.06 6.94 6.53
C ASP A 284 -10.80 7.86 5.56
N PHE A 285 -11.92 7.36 5.03
CA PHE A 285 -12.79 8.11 4.14
C PHE A 285 -14.23 8.10 4.64
N ARG A 286 -14.91 9.23 4.44
CA ARG A 286 -16.37 9.29 4.33
C ARG A 286 -16.72 9.53 2.87
N ALA A 287 -17.67 8.78 2.34
CA ALA A 287 -18.21 8.95 1.00
C ALA A 287 -19.72 9.18 1.08
N ASP A 288 -20.18 10.37 0.74
CA ASP A 288 -21.60 10.71 0.59
C ASP A 288 -21.95 10.60 -0.90
N TRP A 289 -22.91 9.76 -1.27
CA TRP A 289 -23.19 9.44 -2.67
C TRP A 289 -24.69 9.47 -3.00
N GLN A 290 -24.98 9.75 -4.27
CA GLN A 290 -26.29 9.66 -4.89
C GLN A 290 -26.16 9.03 -6.29
N VAL A 291 -27.15 8.24 -6.69
CA VAL A 291 -27.16 7.55 -7.99
C VAL A 291 -28.57 7.55 -8.56
N GLY A 292 -28.64 7.78 -9.88
CA GLY A 292 -29.84 7.65 -10.70
C GLY A 292 -29.68 6.52 -11.71
N PHE A 293 -30.69 5.67 -11.84
CA PHE A 293 -30.65 4.46 -12.66
C PHE A 293 -32.03 4.09 -13.21
N ASP A 294 -32.05 3.26 -14.25
CA ASP A 294 -33.28 2.72 -14.84
C ASP A 294 -33.79 1.46 -14.10
N ASN A 295 -34.93 0.91 -14.54
CA ASN A 295 -35.53 -0.25 -13.89
C ASN A 295 -34.69 -1.54 -14.00
N ASP A 296 -33.81 -1.64 -15.00
CA ASP A 296 -32.93 -2.78 -15.21
C ASP A 296 -31.63 -2.68 -14.39
N GLY A 297 -31.36 -1.50 -13.81
CA GLY A 297 -30.18 -1.20 -13.02
C GLY A 297 -29.04 -0.60 -13.83
N ARG A 298 -29.30 -0.07 -15.02
CA ARG A 298 -28.31 0.73 -15.77
C ARG A 298 -28.18 2.10 -15.11
N ILE A 299 -26.95 2.47 -14.80
CA ILE A 299 -26.66 3.76 -14.17
C ILE A 299 -26.65 4.87 -15.21
N LEU A 300 -27.37 5.95 -14.90
CA LEU A 300 -27.53 7.13 -15.75
C LEU A 300 -26.72 8.33 -15.23
N GLY A 301 -26.66 8.48 -13.90
CA GLY A 301 -25.97 9.59 -13.25
C GLY A 301 -25.48 9.22 -11.85
N VAL A 302 -24.28 9.68 -11.48
CA VAL A 302 -23.70 9.48 -10.14
C VAL A 302 -23.09 10.78 -9.62
N ASP A 303 -23.31 11.06 -8.34
CA ASP A 303 -22.64 12.11 -7.58
C ASP A 303 -22.01 11.50 -6.33
N VAL A 304 -20.74 11.79 -6.05
CA VAL A 304 -20.07 11.36 -4.83
C VAL A 304 -19.15 12.45 -4.29
N ASN A 305 -19.23 12.69 -2.99
CA ASN A 305 -18.33 13.54 -2.24
C ASN A 305 -17.53 12.72 -1.22
N PHE A 306 -16.21 12.71 -1.38
CA PHE A 306 -15.27 12.12 -0.44
C PHE A 306 -14.76 13.16 0.56
N ALA A 307 -14.61 12.75 1.81
CA ALA A 307 -13.89 13.50 2.83
C ALA A 307 -12.91 12.55 3.53
N ALA A 308 -11.62 12.88 3.50
CA ALA A 308 -10.57 12.01 4.02
C ALA A 308 -9.87 12.59 5.24
N ARG A 309 -9.64 11.74 6.24
CA ARG A 309 -8.77 12.06 7.37
C ARG A 309 -7.32 11.95 6.92
N CYS A 310 -6.60 13.06 6.92
CA CYS A 310 -5.22 13.13 6.44
C CYS A 310 -4.19 13.17 7.58
N GLY A 311 -4.60 13.48 8.81
CA GLY A 311 -3.68 13.66 9.93
C GLY A 311 -3.14 15.08 10.02
N CYS A 312 -2.01 15.25 10.70
CA CYS A 312 -1.45 16.55 11.04
C CYS A 312 -0.67 17.25 9.92
N SER A 313 -0.13 16.51 8.94
CA SER A 313 0.66 17.02 7.81
C SER A 313 0.11 16.51 6.47
N ARG A 314 0.55 17.09 5.34
CA ARG A 314 0.05 16.74 4.00
C ARG A 314 0.53 15.38 3.53
N ASP A 315 1.79 15.02 3.79
CA ASP A 315 2.46 13.81 3.28
C ASP A 315 2.03 13.49 1.83
N LEU A 316 1.49 12.30 1.56
CA LEU A 316 1.01 11.86 0.25
C LEU A 316 -0.52 12.00 0.08
N SER A 317 -1.20 12.71 0.98
CA SER A 317 -2.66 12.78 1.07
C SER A 317 -3.32 13.27 -0.22
N ASP A 318 -2.74 14.25 -0.90
CA ASP A 318 -3.25 14.75 -2.19
C ASP A 318 -3.40 13.62 -3.20
N SER A 319 -2.30 12.89 -3.43
CA SER A 319 -2.19 11.86 -4.45
C SER A 319 -3.01 10.61 -4.08
N VAL A 320 -3.12 10.29 -2.78
CA VAL A 320 -3.98 9.21 -2.28
C VAL A 320 -5.45 9.52 -2.60
N ASN A 321 -5.88 10.75 -2.31
CA ASN A 321 -7.26 11.16 -2.57
C ASN A 321 -7.56 11.29 -4.07
N ASP A 322 -6.62 11.79 -4.88
CA ASP A 322 -6.75 11.79 -6.35
C ASP A 322 -6.97 10.37 -6.87
N ARG A 323 -6.20 9.40 -6.34
CA ARG A 323 -6.33 8.00 -6.75
C ARG A 323 -7.64 7.36 -6.29
N ALA A 324 -8.18 7.74 -5.13
CA ALA A 324 -9.53 7.32 -4.73
C ALA A 324 -10.58 7.79 -5.76
N MET A 325 -10.49 9.04 -6.21
CA MET A 325 -11.38 9.58 -7.26
C MET A 325 -11.22 8.83 -8.59
N PHE A 326 -9.99 8.52 -9.01
CA PHE A 326 -9.71 7.77 -10.24
C PHE A 326 -10.21 6.32 -10.24
N HIS A 327 -10.54 5.74 -9.09
CA HIS A 327 -10.94 4.34 -8.97
C HIS A 327 -12.34 4.15 -8.41
N PHE A 328 -13.10 5.24 -8.23
CA PHE A 328 -14.51 5.20 -7.88
C PHE A 328 -15.36 4.50 -8.94
N ASP A 329 -14.98 4.65 -10.21
CA ASP A 329 -15.61 3.95 -11.34
C ASP A 329 -15.40 2.43 -11.29
N ASN A 330 -14.30 1.96 -10.70
CA ASN A 330 -13.85 0.58 -10.77
C ASN A 330 -14.00 0.04 -12.21
N ALA A 331 -14.85 -0.96 -12.44
CA ALA A 331 -15.10 -1.58 -13.73
C ALA A 331 -16.30 -0.97 -14.48
N TYR A 332 -16.93 0.07 -13.96
CA TYR A 332 -18.25 0.53 -14.37
C TYR A 332 -18.20 1.84 -15.16
N PHE A 333 -18.91 1.86 -16.28
CA PHE A 333 -19.12 3.06 -17.07
C PHE A 333 -20.29 3.88 -16.50
N PHE A 334 -19.99 5.06 -15.98
CA PHE A 334 -20.98 6.05 -15.56
C PHE A 334 -21.14 7.12 -16.63
N GLU A 335 -22.22 7.08 -17.41
CA GLU A 335 -22.45 8.02 -18.52
C GLU A 335 -22.25 9.47 -18.09
N THR A 336 -22.89 9.83 -16.99
CA THR A 336 -22.74 11.12 -16.32
C THR A 336 -22.27 10.93 -14.88
N VAL A 337 -21.26 11.70 -14.44
CA VAL A 337 -20.63 11.53 -13.14
C VAL A 337 -20.04 12.83 -12.61
N HIS A 338 -20.17 13.06 -11.30
CA HIS A 338 -19.43 14.05 -10.53
C HIS A 338 -18.78 13.40 -9.32
N ILE A 339 -17.50 13.71 -9.10
CA ILE A 339 -16.69 13.19 -8.00
C ILE A 339 -15.97 14.37 -7.38
N SER A 340 -16.18 14.62 -6.08
CA SER A 340 -15.42 15.61 -5.32
C SER A 340 -14.68 14.98 -4.15
N SER A 341 -13.59 15.59 -3.69
CA SER A 341 -12.85 15.12 -2.52
C SER A 341 -12.25 16.26 -1.70
N THR A 342 -12.49 16.24 -0.39
CA THR A 342 -11.92 17.17 0.60
C THR A 342 -10.88 16.46 1.46
N ARG A 343 -9.70 17.08 1.63
CA ARG A 343 -8.59 16.58 2.45
C ARG A 343 -8.62 17.30 3.79
N LEU A 344 -8.82 16.58 4.88
CA LEU A 344 -9.05 17.18 6.19
C LEU A 344 -7.87 16.95 7.14
N ARG A 345 -7.42 18.02 7.78
CA ARG A 345 -6.43 18.00 8.87
C ARG A 345 -7.10 17.50 10.15
N THR A 346 -6.40 16.64 10.88
CA THR A 346 -6.82 16.11 12.19
C THR A 346 -5.65 16.08 13.15
N ASN A 347 -5.92 16.05 14.45
CA ASN A 347 -4.95 15.84 15.51
C ASN A 347 -4.59 14.35 15.69
N THR A 348 -4.23 13.72 14.58
CA THR A 348 -3.71 12.35 14.51
C THR A 348 -2.40 12.37 13.73
N VAL A 349 -1.59 11.33 13.89
CA VAL A 349 -0.40 11.14 13.05
C VAL A 349 -0.76 11.30 11.56
N SER A 350 0.15 11.86 10.79
CA SER A 350 -0.03 12.05 9.34
C SER A 350 -0.29 10.71 8.66
N ASN A 351 -1.36 10.60 7.89
CA ASN A 351 -1.64 9.42 7.09
C ASN A 351 -0.78 9.41 5.83
N THR A 352 -0.44 8.22 5.35
CA THR A 352 0.52 8.05 4.27
C THR A 352 0.08 7.00 3.25
N ALA A 353 0.97 6.66 2.31
CA ALA A 353 0.77 5.57 1.38
C ALA A 353 0.46 4.25 2.12
N PHE A 354 -0.56 3.53 1.66
CA PHE A 354 -0.76 2.12 1.95
C PHE A 354 -1.05 1.41 0.63
N ARG A 355 -0.58 0.18 0.41
CA ARG A 355 -0.95 -0.70 -0.72
C ARG A 355 -2.39 -0.45 -1.23
N GLY A 356 -2.49 0.00 -2.48
CA GLY A 356 -3.74 0.41 -3.12
C GLY A 356 -3.94 1.93 -3.19
N PHE A 357 -3.33 2.68 -2.29
CA PHE A 357 -3.11 4.12 -2.33
C PHE A 357 -4.38 4.93 -2.60
N GLY A 358 -5.45 4.71 -1.82
CA GLY A 358 -6.76 5.38 -2.01
C GLY A 358 -7.69 4.65 -2.98
N GLY A 359 -7.14 3.89 -3.94
CA GLY A 359 -7.90 3.06 -4.87
C GLY A 359 -8.91 2.13 -4.20
N PRO A 360 -8.53 1.36 -3.16
CA PRO A 360 -9.46 0.51 -2.41
C PRO A 360 -10.64 1.28 -1.81
N GLN A 361 -10.40 2.48 -1.25
CA GLN A 361 -11.46 3.32 -0.69
C GLN A 361 -12.42 3.83 -1.78
N GLY A 362 -11.88 4.29 -2.91
CA GLY A 362 -12.68 4.70 -4.07
C GLY A 362 -13.53 3.56 -4.62
N THR A 363 -12.91 2.41 -4.88
CA THR A 363 -13.61 1.22 -5.40
C THR A 363 -14.66 0.70 -4.43
N LEU A 364 -14.40 0.67 -3.12
CA LEU A 364 -15.40 0.25 -2.13
C LEU A 364 -16.64 1.16 -2.14
N ALA A 365 -16.47 2.47 -2.33
CA ALA A 365 -17.59 3.39 -2.50
C ALA A 365 -18.36 3.14 -3.81
N GLY A 366 -17.65 2.87 -4.92
CA GLY A 366 -18.27 2.49 -6.20
C GLY A 366 -19.07 1.18 -6.11
N GLU A 367 -18.52 0.15 -5.47
CA GLU A 367 -19.22 -1.12 -5.20
C GLU A 367 -20.47 -0.91 -4.33
N ARG A 368 -20.40 0.00 -3.36
CA ARG A 368 -21.56 0.33 -2.51
C ARG A 368 -22.72 0.91 -3.31
N VAL A 369 -22.43 1.74 -4.32
CA VAL A 369 -23.41 2.29 -5.26
C VAL A 369 -24.02 1.17 -6.09
N ILE A 370 -23.21 0.30 -6.69
CA ILE A 370 -23.68 -0.83 -7.50
C ILE A 370 -24.58 -1.76 -6.69
N GLU A 371 -24.21 -2.09 -5.45
CA GLU A 371 -25.05 -2.91 -4.58
C GLU A 371 -26.40 -2.25 -4.25
N ALA A 372 -26.42 -0.93 -4.06
CA ALA A 372 -27.66 -0.21 -3.78
C ALA A 372 -28.61 -0.28 -4.97
N VAL A 373 -28.08 -0.13 -6.19
CA VAL A 373 -28.84 -0.29 -7.44
C VAL A 373 -29.38 -1.72 -7.56
N ALA A 374 -28.53 -2.73 -7.35
CA ALA A 374 -28.94 -4.14 -7.42
C ALA A 374 -30.07 -4.47 -6.43
N ARG A 375 -29.99 -4.00 -5.19
CA ARG A 375 -31.04 -4.19 -4.17
C ARG A 375 -32.33 -3.46 -4.54
N ALA A 376 -32.25 -2.24 -5.06
CA ALA A 376 -33.42 -1.47 -5.48
C ALA A 376 -34.16 -2.15 -6.65
N CYS A 377 -33.43 -2.71 -7.61
CA CYS A 377 -33.99 -3.45 -8.74
C CYS A 377 -34.38 -4.90 -8.40
N GLY A 378 -34.01 -5.43 -7.22
CA GLY A 378 -34.22 -6.83 -6.86
C GLY A 378 -33.44 -7.82 -7.74
N ARG A 379 -32.24 -7.43 -8.21
CA ARG A 379 -31.39 -8.24 -9.10
C ARG A 379 -30.13 -8.71 -8.37
N ASP A 380 -29.57 -9.83 -8.82
CA ASP A 380 -28.25 -10.26 -8.34
C ASP A 380 -27.19 -9.19 -8.68
N PRO A 381 -26.32 -8.80 -7.73
CA PRO A 381 -25.29 -7.79 -7.98
C PRO A 381 -24.39 -8.10 -9.18
N LEU A 382 -24.07 -9.37 -9.47
CA LEU A 382 -23.24 -9.73 -10.62
C LEU A 382 -23.88 -9.28 -11.95
N ASN A 383 -25.19 -9.38 -12.07
CA ASN A 383 -25.91 -8.97 -13.28
C ASN A 383 -25.88 -7.44 -13.46
N VAL A 384 -26.03 -6.68 -12.37
CA VAL A 384 -25.94 -5.21 -12.42
C VAL A 384 -24.51 -4.75 -12.70
N ARG A 385 -23.50 -5.43 -12.17
CA ARG A 385 -22.08 -5.18 -12.49
C ARG A 385 -21.84 -5.32 -13.99
N LYS A 386 -22.19 -6.47 -14.57
CA LYS A 386 -22.01 -6.75 -16.01
C LYS A 386 -22.75 -5.77 -16.91
N LEU A 387 -23.98 -5.39 -16.54
CA LEU A 387 -24.76 -4.38 -17.26
C LEU A 387 -24.04 -3.02 -17.35
N ASN A 388 -23.27 -2.69 -16.32
CA ASN A 388 -22.59 -1.40 -16.18
C ASN A 388 -21.12 -1.43 -16.60
N PHE A 389 -20.56 -2.55 -17.07
CA PHE A 389 -19.17 -2.61 -17.53
C PHE A 389 -18.84 -1.62 -18.65
N TYR A 390 -17.57 -1.21 -18.69
CA TYR A 390 -16.97 -0.55 -19.86
C TYR A 390 -17.09 -1.44 -21.11
N SER A 391 -17.18 -0.83 -22.28
CA SER A 391 -17.31 -1.52 -23.57
C SER A 391 -16.91 -0.60 -24.73
N GLU A 392 -15.94 -1.03 -25.53
CA GLU A 392 -15.54 -0.33 -26.75
C GLU A 392 -16.66 -0.35 -27.81
N ASP A 393 -17.36 -1.48 -27.96
CA ASP A 393 -18.39 -1.69 -29.00
C ASP A 393 -19.57 -0.69 -28.95
N ASN A 394 -19.81 -0.09 -27.79
CA ASN A 394 -20.93 0.83 -27.56
C ASN A 394 -20.50 2.23 -27.13
N ASN A 395 -19.24 2.63 -27.39
CA ASN A 395 -18.67 3.92 -26.96
C ASN A 395 -18.79 4.16 -25.44
N ARG A 396 -18.70 3.09 -24.65
CA ARG A 396 -18.70 3.11 -23.18
C ARG A 396 -17.29 2.87 -22.66
N ASP A 397 -16.32 3.61 -23.18
CA ASP A 397 -14.88 3.37 -23.00
C ASP A 397 -14.17 4.54 -22.30
N LEU A 398 -14.80 5.70 -22.14
CA LEU A 398 -14.19 6.85 -21.48
C LEU A 398 -14.34 6.76 -19.96
N THR A 399 -13.31 7.04 -19.17
CA THR A 399 -13.37 7.13 -17.70
C THR A 399 -13.87 8.51 -17.22
N PRO A 400 -14.20 8.70 -15.91
CA PRO A 400 -14.55 10.01 -15.36
C PRO A 400 -13.46 11.08 -15.55
N PHE A 401 -12.20 10.65 -15.62
CA PHE A 401 -11.00 11.49 -15.81
C PHE A 401 -10.54 11.53 -17.29
N HIS A 402 -11.43 11.20 -18.23
CA HIS A 402 -11.22 11.37 -19.67
C HIS A 402 -10.10 10.52 -20.29
N MET A 403 -9.73 9.41 -19.65
CA MET A 403 -8.86 8.40 -20.27
C MET A 403 -9.75 7.35 -20.96
N LYS A 404 -9.42 6.98 -22.20
CA LYS A 404 -10.06 5.82 -22.84
C LYS A 404 -9.53 4.51 -22.25
N VAL A 405 -10.42 3.58 -22.00
CA VAL A 405 -10.14 2.19 -21.63
C VAL A 405 -10.08 1.37 -22.91
N GLU A 406 -8.87 1.06 -23.35
CA GLU A 406 -8.58 0.46 -24.67
C GLU A 406 -8.18 -1.02 -24.53
N ASP A 407 -8.34 -1.64 -23.36
CA ASP A 407 -7.90 -3.00 -23.06
C ASP A 407 -8.85 -3.74 -22.09
N PHE A 408 -10.13 -3.37 -22.10
CA PHE A 408 -11.10 -3.87 -21.13
C PHE A 408 -11.44 -5.36 -21.33
N CYS A 409 -10.81 -6.23 -20.55
CA CYS A 409 -10.94 -7.70 -20.64
C CYS A 409 -11.92 -8.33 -19.62
N LEU A 410 -12.57 -7.53 -18.77
CA LEU A 410 -13.39 -8.06 -17.67
C LEU A 410 -14.65 -8.80 -18.12
N HIS A 411 -15.16 -8.58 -19.34
CA HIS A 411 -16.27 -9.39 -19.87
C HIS A 411 -15.89 -10.88 -19.92
N GLU A 412 -14.73 -11.19 -20.48
CA GLU A 412 -14.22 -12.56 -20.63
C GLU A 412 -13.75 -13.11 -19.28
N LEU A 413 -12.91 -12.35 -18.56
CA LEU A 413 -12.33 -12.78 -17.29
C LEU A 413 -13.40 -13.08 -16.24
N VAL A 414 -14.42 -12.22 -16.10
CA VAL A 414 -15.53 -12.45 -15.16
C VAL A 414 -16.40 -13.63 -15.62
N GLY A 415 -16.62 -13.79 -16.94
CA GLY A 415 -17.38 -14.95 -17.46
C GLY A 415 -16.69 -16.28 -17.18
N GLU A 416 -15.36 -16.33 -17.33
CA GLU A 416 -14.55 -17.51 -17.00
C GLU A 416 -14.59 -17.82 -15.50
N LEU A 417 -14.42 -16.80 -14.65
CA LEU A 417 -14.47 -16.98 -13.19
C LEU A 417 -15.87 -17.38 -12.71
N GLU A 418 -16.93 -16.77 -13.25
CA GLU A 418 -18.31 -17.12 -12.94
C GLU A 418 -18.60 -18.60 -13.24
N ALA A 419 -18.14 -19.10 -14.39
CA ALA A 419 -18.32 -20.49 -14.78
C ALA A 419 -17.47 -21.44 -13.91
N SER A 420 -16.16 -21.15 -13.77
CA SER A 420 -15.21 -22.02 -13.06
C SER A 420 -15.42 -22.07 -11.55
N SER A 421 -15.93 -21.00 -10.93
CA SER A 421 -16.28 -20.97 -9.50
C SER A 421 -17.66 -21.55 -9.18
N HIS A 422 -18.43 -21.94 -10.21
CA HIS A 422 -19.82 -22.38 -10.10
C HIS A 422 -20.72 -21.37 -9.37
N TYR A 423 -20.57 -20.08 -9.67
CA TYR A 423 -21.22 -18.98 -8.95
C TYR A 423 -22.73 -19.19 -8.77
N TRP A 424 -23.47 -19.48 -9.84
CA TRP A 424 -24.92 -19.61 -9.79
C TRP A 424 -25.40 -20.81 -8.98
N ALA A 425 -24.74 -21.97 -9.12
CA ALA A 425 -25.05 -23.15 -8.32
C ALA A 425 -24.82 -22.88 -6.82
N ARG A 426 -23.75 -22.14 -6.48
CA ARG A 426 -23.48 -21.71 -5.10
C ARG A 426 -24.50 -20.70 -4.59
N ARG A 427 -24.96 -19.75 -5.42
CA ARG A 427 -26.04 -18.81 -5.07
C ARG A 427 -27.32 -19.57 -4.68
N GLU A 428 -27.75 -20.53 -5.51
CA GLU A 428 -28.93 -21.35 -5.23
C GLU A 428 -28.80 -22.15 -3.93
N ALA A 429 -27.64 -22.80 -3.73
CA ALA A 429 -27.35 -23.55 -2.52
C ALA A 429 -27.37 -22.66 -1.26
N ILE A 430 -26.83 -21.45 -1.35
CA ILE A 430 -26.83 -20.47 -0.25
C ILE A 430 -28.24 -19.97 0.05
N THR A 431 -29.06 -19.70 -0.97
CA THR A 431 -30.46 -19.34 -0.77
C THR A 431 -31.22 -20.44 -0.03
N ALA A 432 -31.05 -21.70 -0.43
CA ALA A 432 -31.64 -22.84 0.27
C ALA A 432 -31.12 -22.99 1.72
N HIS A 433 -29.81 -22.83 1.92
CA HIS A 433 -29.18 -22.86 3.25
C HIS A 433 -29.75 -21.77 4.17
N ASN A 434 -29.83 -20.52 3.70
CA ASN A 434 -30.31 -19.39 4.49
C ASN A 434 -31.81 -19.49 4.80
N ALA A 435 -32.61 -20.10 3.92
CA ALA A 435 -34.02 -20.37 4.20
C ALA A 435 -34.19 -21.43 5.31
N ALA A 436 -33.26 -22.39 5.41
CA ALA A 436 -33.28 -23.45 6.42
C ALA A 436 -32.58 -23.06 7.74
N ASN A 437 -31.64 -22.10 7.72
CA ASN A 437 -30.79 -21.76 8.86
C ASN A 437 -30.84 -20.26 9.17
N PRO A 438 -31.63 -19.81 10.17
CA PRO A 438 -31.72 -18.40 10.51
C PRO A 438 -30.55 -17.87 11.36
N VAL A 439 -29.77 -18.78 11.98
CA VAL A 439 -28.66 -18.43 12.88
C VAL A 439 -27.34 -18.30 12.13
N VAL A 440 -26.97 -19.33 11.37
CA VAL A 440 -25.73 -19.35 10.59
C VAL A 440 -26.09 -19.12 9.14
N ILE A 441 -25.88 -17.89 8.67
CA ILE A 441 -26.21 -17.48 7.30
C ILE A 441 -24.96 -17.43 6.44
N ARG A 442 -25.14 -17.64 5.15
CA ARG A 442 -24.09 -17.63 4.13
C ARG A 442 -24.25 -16.48 3.16
N GLY A 443 -23.11 -16.08 2.60
CA GLY A 443 -23.00 -15.01 1.64
C GLY A 443 -22.07 -15.32 0.49
N LEU A 444 -22.38 -14.79 -0.69
CA LEU A 444 -21.54 -14.94 -1.89
C LEU A 444 -21.50 -13.62 -2.65
N ALA A 445 -20.30 -13.22 -3.07
CA ALA A 445 -20.09 -12.06 -3.95
C ALA A 445 -19.05 -12.37 -5.01
N LEU A 446 -19.26 -11.87 -6.23
CA LEU A 446 -18.24 -11.78 -7.28
C LEU A 446 -17.95 -10.30 -7.54
N THR A 447 -16.72 -9.87 -7.28
CA THR A 447 -16.29 -8.48 -7.44
C THR A 447 -15.13 -8.38 -8.45
N PRO A 448 -15.24 -7.54 -9.49
CA PRO A 448 -14.16 -7.27 -10.44
C PRO A 448 -13.27 -6.13 -9.96
N VAL A 449 -12.10 -5.99 -10.58
CA VAL A 449 -11.23 -4.82 -10.43
C VAL A 449 -10.70 -4.34 -11.78
N LYS A 450 -10.77 -3.02 -12.04
CA LYS A 450 -9.93 -2.29 -13.00
C LYS A 450 -9.04 -1.34 -12.21
N TYR A 451 -7.73 -1.54 -12.26
CA TYR A 451 -6.78 -0.77 -11.45
C TYR A 451 -5.72 -0.07 -12.32
N GLY A 452 -5.62 1.25 -12.23
CA GLY A 452 -4.71 2.06 -13.05
C GLY A 452 -3.26 1.99 -12.59
N ILE A 453 -2.35 1.64 -13.51
CA ILE A 453 -0.92 1.48 -13.22
C ILE A 453 -0.11 2.66 -13.75
N SER A 454 0.61 3.31 -12.82
CA SER A 454 1.61 4.39 -12.92
C SER A 454 1.53 5.22 -11.64
N PHE A 455 2.54 6.03 -11.33
CA PHE A 455 2.37 7.14 -10.39
C PHE A 455 1.44 8.19 -10.98
N THR A 456 0.59 8.80 -10.15
CA THR A 456 -0.28 9.93 -10.57
C THR A 456 0.55 11.16 -10.93
N SER A 457 1.73 11.34 -10.31
CA SER A 457 2.74 12.31 -10.74
C SER A 457 3.58 11.75 -11.89
N ALA A 458 3.54 12.41 -13.04
CA ALA A 458 4.31 12.00 -14.22
C ALA A 458 5.82 11.94 -13.95
N ALA A 459 6.34 12.84 -13.11
CA ALA A 459 7.77 12.91 -12.78
C ALA A 459 8.29 11.68 -12.03
N LEU A 460 7.45 10.92 -11.34
CA LEU A 460 7.86 9.72 -10.60
C LEU A 460 7.88 8.45 -11.48
N ASN A 461 7.45 8.53 -12.74
CA ASN A 461 7.42 7.38 -13.65
C ASN A 461 8.74 7.24 -14.42
N GLN A 462 9.84 7.11 -13.68
CA GLN A 462 11.18 6.92 -14.22
C GLN A 462 12.02 5.99 -13.35
N ALA A 463 13.01 5.34 -13.94
CA ALA A 463 13.98 4.53 -13.19
C ALA A 463 15.34 4.49 -13.88
N GLY A 464 16.37 4.25 -13.06
CA GLY A 464 17.74 4.00 -13.48
C GLY A 464 18.24 2.62 -13.07
N ALA A 465 19.23 2.13 -13.80
CA ALA A 465 19.98 0.91 -13.48
C ALA A 465 21.46 1.07 -13.82
N LEU A 466 22.31 0.29 -13.15
CA LEU A 466 23.75 0.20 -13.39
C LEU A 466 24.14 -1.28 -13.44
N ILE A 467 24.76 -1.69 -14.55
CA ILE A 467 25.25 -3.05 -14.76
C ILE A 467 26.75 -3.02 -15.03
N HIS A 468 27.47 -3.91 -14.37
CA HIS A 468 28.87 -4.23 -14.66
C HIS A 468 28.98 -5.68 -15.09
N VAL A 469 29.72 -5.95 -16.16
CA VAL A 469 30.18 -7.30 -16.51
C VAL A 469 31.67 -7.37 -16.19
N TYR A 470 32.04 -8.25 -15.26
CA TYR A 470 33.43 -8.46 -14.86
C TYR A 470 34.16 -9.35 -15.87
N LYS A 471 35.49 -9.40 -15.76
CA LYS A 471 36.35 -10.11 -16.73
C LYS A 471 36.12 -11.62 -16.77
N ASP A 472 35.55 -12.18 -15.70
CA ASP A 472 35.16 -13.58 -15.59
C ASP A 472 33.74 -13.86 -16.12
N GLY A 473 33.08 -12.86 -16.72
CA GLY A 473 31.72 -12.96 -17.24
C GLY A 473 30.62 -12.82 -16.18
N SER A 474 30.97 -12.69 -14.90
CA SER A 474 29.98 -12.43 -13.84
C SER A 474 29.39 -11.02 -13.95
N VAL A 475 28.13 -10.86 -13.56
CA VAL A 475 27.37 -9.62 -13.73
C VAL A 475 26.96 -9.04 -12.38
N HIS A 476 27.30 -7.78 -12.14
CA HIS A 476 26.82 -7.00 -11.00
C HIS A 476 25.61 -6.18 -11.42
N LEU A 477 24.47 -6.38 -10.78
CA LEU A 477 23.23 -5.67 -11.08
C LEU A 477 22.84 -4.74 -9.93
N ASN A 478 22.67 -3.45 -10.25
CA ASN A 478 22.10 -2.44 -9.36
C ASN A 478 20.98 -1.66 -10.07
N HIS A 479 19.92 -1.31 -9.35
CA HIS A 479 18.82 -0.47 -9.87
C HIS A 479 18.15 0.28 -8.73
N GLY A 480 17.30 1.26 -9.06
CA GLY A 480 16.67 2.14 -8.08
C GLY A 480 15.60 1.51 -7.19
N GLY A 481 14.96 0.43 -7.64
CA GLY A 481 13.93 -0.27 -6.86
C GLY A 481 14.48 -1.06 -5.67
N THR A 482 13.69 -1.17 -4.59
CA THR A 482 14.03 -1.82 -3.32
C THR A 482 13.25 -3.13 -3.08
N GLU A 483 13.84 -4.06 -2.33
CA GLU A 483 13.21 -5.35 -1.97
C GLU A 483 12.46 -5.25 -0.65
N MET A 484 11.18 -5.62 -0.65
CA MET A 484 10.31 -5.66 0.53
C MET A 484 9.51 -6.97 0.63
N GLY A 485 9.93 -8.01 -0.10
CA GLY A 485 9.32 -9.33 -0.15
C GLY A 485 8.53 -9.61 -1.44
N GLN A 486 8.39 -8.60 -2.30
CA GLN A 486 7.70 -8.70 -3.59
C GLN A 486 8.56 -9.33 -4.70
N GLY A 487 9.82 -9.68 -4.40
CA GLY A 487 10.72 -10.37 -5.32
C GLY A 487 11.12 -9.54 -6.52
N LEU A 488 11.19 -8.21 -6.34
CA LEU A 488 11.58 -7.28 -7.40
C LEU A 488 12.98 -7.58 -7.91
N LEU A 489 13.93 -7.83 -7.00
CA LEU A 489 15.32 -8.07 -7.38
C LEU A 489 15.48 -9.32 -8.23
N MET A 490 14.73 -10.39 -7.91
CA MET A 490 14.71 -11.62 -8.69
C MET A 490 14.15 -11.37 -10.10
N LYS A 491 13.02 -10.66 -10.22
CA LYS A 491 12.43 -10.33 -11.53
C LYS A 491 13.37 -9.54 -12.43
N VAL A 492 14.04 -8.51 -11.89
CA VAL A 492 14.99 -7.71 -12.67
C VAL A 492 16.23 -8.52 -13.06
N ALA A 493 16.69 -9.42 -12.18
CA ALA A 493 17.78 -10.34 -12.53
C ALA A 493 17.37 -11.30 -13.66
N GLN A 494 16.16 -11.88 -13.64
CA GLN A 494 15.65 -12.73 -14.73
C GLN A 494 15.61 -11.98 -16.06
N ILE A 495 15.21 -10.69 -16.05
CA ILE A 495 15.26 -9.84 -17.24
C ILE A 495 16.70 -9.69 -17.75
N VAL A 496 17.66 -9.36 -16.89
CA VAL A 496 19.06 -9.20 -17.33
C VAL A 496 19.65 -10.52 -17.84
N ALA A 497 19.31 -11.65 -17.21
CA ALA A 497 19.69 -12.98 -17.65
C ALA A 497 19.17 -13.27 -19.06
N GLU A 498 17.90 -12.98 -19.32
CA GLU A 498 17.26 -13.11 -20.63
C GLU A 498 17.92 -12.21 -21.69
N GLU A 499 18.16 -10.94 -21.38
CA GLU A 499 18.75 -10.01 -22.36
C GLU A 499 20.19 -10.40 -22.75
N LEU A 500 20.99 -10.88 -21.78
CA LEU A 500 22.38 -11.30 -22.00
C LEU A 500 22.52 -12.80 -22.37
N GLN A 501 21.44 -13.57 -22.32
CA GLN A 501 21.42 -15.02 -22.54
C GLN A 501 22.45 -15.78 -21.69
N ILE A 502 22.51 -15.44 -20.39
CA ILE A 502 23.34 -16.12 -19.39
C ILE A 502 22.48 -16.68 -18.27
N ASP A 503 22.95 -17.73 -17.59
CA ASP A 503 22.26 -18.27 -16.42
C ASP A 503 22.16 -17.22 -15.29
N ILE A 504 21.02 -17.22 -14.60
CA ILE A 504 20.73 -16.31 -13.46
C ILE A 504 21.79 -16.36 -12.36
N ASP A 505 22.43 -17.52 -12.16
CA ASP A 505 23.48 -17.73 -11.16
C ASP A 505 24.73 -16.87 -11.43
N ARG A 506 24.89 -16.34 -12.65
CA ARG A 506 25.97 -15.40 -13.01
C ARG A 506 25.66 -13.95 -12.65
N ILE A 507 24.44 -13.66 -12.19
CA ILE A 507 23.99 -12.31 -11.83
C ILE A 507 23.98 -12.15 -10.33
N GLN A 508 24.88 -11.31 -9.85
CA GLN A 508 24.91 -10.86 -8.46
C GLN A 508 23.88 -9.75 -8.25
N ILE A 509 22.77 -10.11 -7.58
CA ILE A 509 21.79 -9.18 -7.04
C ILE A 509 22.40 -8.40 -5.86
N THR A 510 22.31 -7.07 -5.89
CA THR A 510 22.89 -6.19 -4.85
C THR A 510 21.86 -5.33 -4.13
N SER A 511 22.30 -4.59 -3.11
CA SER A 511 21.48 -3.59 -2.42
C SER A 511 21.23 -2.38 -3.32
N THR A 512 20.06 -1.77 -3.18
CA THR A 512 19.78 -0.45 -3.74
C THR A 512 20.65 0.59 -3.03
N HIS A 513 21.32 1.47 -3.77
CA HIS A 513 22.33 2.36 -3.21
C HIS A 513 22.35 3.71 -3.95
N THR A 514 22.10 4.82 -3.25
CA THR A 514 21.96 6.15 -3.89
C THR A 514 23.24 6.64 -4.57
N GLY A 515 24.42 6.21 -4.08
CA GLY A 515 25.71 6.48 -4.73
C GLY A 515 25.95 5.71 -6.04
N LYS A 516 25.10 4.73 -6.40
CA LYS A 516 25.18 3.97 -7.66
C LYS A 516 24.10 4.40 -8.65
N VAL A 517 22.86 4.50 -8.16
CA VAL A 517 21.70 4.97 -8.95
C VAL A 517 21.06 6.13 -8.20
N PRO A 518 21.28 7.38 -8.62
CA PRO A 518 20.74 8.56 -7.96
C PRO A 518 19.30 8.85 -8.41
N ASN A 519 18.64 9.79 -7.74
CA ASN A 519 17.36 10.40 -8.15
C ASN A 519 16.25 9.37 -8.43
N THR A 520 16.18 8.34 -7.58
CA THR A 520 15.24 7.25 -7.73
C THR A 520 13.84 7.67 -7.30
N SER A 521 12.82 7.24 -8.03
CA SER A 521 11.43 7.26 -7.57
C SER A 521 11.22 6.18 -6.48
N PRO A 522 10.21 6.33 -5.60
CA PRO A 522 9.95 5.34 -4.57
C PRO A 522 9.58 4.00 -5.22
N THR A 523 9.86 2.90 -4.52
CA THR A 523 9.33 1.59 -4.93
C THR A 523 7.86 1.48 -4.50
N ALA A 524 6.97 2.01 -5.34
CA ALA A 524 5.53 2.11 -5.08
C ALA A 524 4.71 2.09 -6.40
N ALA A 525 3.41 2.40 -6.32
CA ALA A 525 2.45 2.46 -7.44
C ALA A 525 2.38 1.18 -8.32
N SER A 526 2.83 0.06 -7.77
CA SER A 526 3.02 -1.23 -8.44
C SER A 526 3.93 -1.18 -9.69
N ALA A 527 4.63 -0.07 -9.93
CA ALA A 527 5.42 0.18 -11.14
C ALA A 527 6.87 -0.31 -11.02
N GLY A 528 7.27 -0.85 -9.86
CA GLY A 528 8.66 -1.20 -9.56
C GLY A 528 9.30 -2.13 -10.58
N SER A 529 8.63 -3.23 -10.96
CA SER A 529 9.16 -4.19 -11.95
C SER A 529 9.20 -3.62 -13.36
N ASP A 530 8.17 -2.87 -13.76
CA ASP A 530 8.10 -2.26 -15.09
C ASP A 530 9.22 -1.23 -15.28
N LEU A 531 9.37 -0.30 -14.34
CA LEU A 531 10.35 0.78 -14.44
C LEU A 531 11.78 0.25 -14.36
N ASN A 532 12.11 -0.51 -13.30
CA ASN A 532 13.47 -0.99 -13.07
C ASN A 532 13.86 -2.09 -14.05
N GLY A 533 12.91 -2.92 -14.48
CA GLY A 533 13.11 -3.92 -15.52
C GLY A 533 13.47 -3.29 -16.86
N MET A 534 12.74 -2.24 -17.29
CA MET A 534 13.07 -1.50 -18.52
C MET A 534 14.43 -0.80 -18.42
N ALA A 535 14.73 -0.17 -17.29
CA ALA A 535 16.04 0.46 -17.09
C ALA A 535 17.19 -0.57 -17.14
N ALA A 536 17.05 -1.71 -16.48
CA ALA A 536 18.04 -2.78 -16.50
C ALA A 536 18.20 -3.41 -17.89
N ARG A 537 17.10 -3.65 -18.62
CA ARG A 537 17.12 -4.05 -20.03
C ARG A 537 17.92 -3.08 -20.89
N ASN A 538 17.73 -1.77 -20.69
CA ASN A 538 18.44 -0.74 -21.45
C ASN A 538 19.95 -0.76 -21.17
N ALA A 539 20.36 -0.98 -19.91
CA ALA A 539 21.75 -1.16 -19.54
C ALA A 539 22.35 -2.43 -20.16
N ALA A 540 21.66 -3.57 -20.03
CA ALA A 540 22.09 -4.85 -20.58
C ALA A 540 22.25 -4.80 -22.10
N ASN A 541 21.26 -4.23 -22.81
CA ASN A 541 21.32 -4.06 -24.26
C ASN A 541 22.42 -3.10 -24.71
N THR A 542 22.81 -2.12 -23.89
CA THR A 542 23.97 -1.27 -24.17
C THR A 542 25.27 -2.06 -24.14
N ILE A 543 25.45 -2.94 -23.15
CA ILE A 543 26.61 -3.83 -23.07
C ILE A 543 26.59 -4.83 -24.23
N LYS A 544 25.45 -5.46 -24.48
CA LYS A 544 25.24 -6.41 -25.59
C LYS A 544 25.63 -5.81 -26.94
N ARG A 545 25.17 -4.58 -27.26
CA ARG A 545 25.56 -3.87 -28.50
C ARG A 545 27.06 -3.65 -28.60
N ARG A 546 27.75 -3.32 -27.51
CA ARG A 546 29.21 -3.16 -27.51
C ARG A 546 29.95 -4.48 -27.76
N LEU A 547 29.44 -5.58 -27.20
CA LEU A 547 29.97 -6.91 -27.44
C LEU A 547 29.74 -7.37 -28.89
N ILE A 548 28.56 -7.06 -29.46
CA ILE A 548 28.26 -7.32 -30.87
C ILE A 548 29.20 -6.52 -31.77
N ALA A 549 29.35 -5.21 -31.54
CA ALA A 549 30.27 -4.36 -32.30
C ALA A 549 31.71 -4.87 -32.24
N PHE A 550 32.18 -5.27 -31.05
CA PHE A 550 33.48 -5.90 -30.89
C PHE A 550 33.61 -7.21 -31.70
N ALA A 551 32.60 -8.09 -31.64
CA ALA A 551 32.60 -9.35 -32.36
C ALA A 551 32.61 -9.15 -33.88
N GLN A 552 31.87 -8.16 -34.39
CA GLN A 552 31.87 -7.79 -35.81
C GLN A 552 33.27 -7.41 -36.28
N ASP A 553 33.93 -6.50 -35.55
CA ASP A 553 35.26 -6.01 -35.90
C ASP A 553 36.34 -7.09 -35.77
N ALA A 554 36.30 -7.87 -34.67
CA ALA A 554 37.32 -8.87 -34.37
C ALA A 554 37.24 -10.11 -35.28
N TYR A 555 36.04 -10.47 -35.77
CA TYR A 555 35.81 -11.66 -36.59
C TYR A 555 35.43 -11.35 -38.04
N GLY A 556 35.26 -10.08 -38.42
CA GLY A 556 34.91 -9.67 -39.78
C GLY A 556 33.53 -10.13 -40.24
N VAL A 557 32.55 -10.15 -39.33
CA VAL A 557 31.18 -10.64 -39.59
C VAL A 557 30.14 -9.51 -39.51
N SER A 558 28.97 -9.72 -40.10
CA SER A 558 27.82 -8.81 -40.02
C SER A 558 27.07 -8.92 -38.69
N ASP A 559 26.18 -7.96 -38.39
CA ASP A 559 25.39 -7.90 -37.14
C ASP A 559 24.52 -9.15 -36.94
N ASP A 560 23.84 -9.57 -38.00
CA ASP A 560 22.95 -10.73 -38.03
C ASP A 560 23.70 -12.07 -37.86
N ALA A 561 25.02 -12.07 -38.08
CA ALA A 561 25.88 -13.23 -37.82
C ALA A 561 26.29 -13.36 -36.34
N VAL A 562 25.96 -12.39 -35.48
CA VAL A 562 26.22 -12.44 -34.03
C VAL A 562 24.94 -12.76 -33.27
N THR A 563 24.80 -14.00 -32.79
CA THR A 563 23.62 -14.45 -32.03
C THR A 563 24.01 -14.80 -30.60
N PHE A 564 23.38 -14.16 -29.63
CA PHE A 564 23.44 -14.58 -28.23
C PHE A 564 22.51 -15.78 -28.05
N LEU A 565 23.09 -16.91 -27.66
CA LEU A 565 22.42 -18.18 -27.37
C LEU A 565 22.58 -18.50 -25.88
N PRO A 566 21.82 -19.45 -25.32
CA PRO A 566 21.98 -19.82 -23.91
C PRO A 566 23.42 -20.16 -23.53
N GLY A 567 24.03 -19.32 -22.70
CA GLY A 567 25.40 -19.44 -22.18
C GLY A 567 26.54 -19.19 -23.18
N ARG A 568 26.24 -18.85 -24.45
CA ARG A 568 27.23 -18.77 -25.52
C ARG A 568 26.85 -17.74 -26.58
N VAL A 569 27.83 -17.27 -27.35
CA VAL A 569 27.63 -16.34 -28.46
C VAL A 569 28.16 -17.00 -29.73
N ARG A 570 27.28 -17.14 -30.72
CA ARG A 570 27.65 -17.55 -32.07
C ARG A 570 28.05 -16.32 -32.87
N ILE A 571 29.20 -16.35 -33.52
CA ILE A 571 29.81 -15.28 -34.30
C ILE A 571 30.23 -15.86 -35.66
N GLY A 572 29.34 -15.80 -36.66
CA GLY A 572 29.51 -16.55 -37.90
C GLY A 572 29.65 -18.06 -37.63
N GLU A 573 30.77 -18.65 -38.06
CA GLU A 573 31.10 -20.07 -37.83
C GLU A 573 31.72 -20.32 -36.43
N HIS A 574 32.06 -19.27 -35.69
CA HIS A 574 32.64 -19.39 -34.35
C HIS A 574 31.55 -19.47 -33.29
N THR A 575 31.80 -20.23 -32.22
CA THR A 575 30.98 -20.21 -31.01
C THR A 575 31.90 -20.04 -29.81
N LEU A 576 31.66 -18.99 -29.04
CA LEU A 576 32.38 -18.70 -27.80
C LEU A 576 31.42 -18.79 -26.63
N THR A 577 31.93 -19.15 -25.46
CA THR A 577 31.21 -18.87 -24.21
C THR A 577 31.07 -17.35 -24.01
N PHE A 578 30.09 -16.94 -23.20
CA PHE A 578 29.95 -15.52 -22.84
C PHE A 578 31.24 -14.98 -22.19
N ASP A 579 31.88 -15.77 -21.32
CA ASP A 579 33.10 -15.40 -20.60
C ASP A 579 34.28 -15.16 -21.55
N GLU A 580 34.46 -16.02 -22.55
CA GLU A 580 35.51 -15.86 -23.56
C GLU A 580 35.34 -14.58 -24.36
N LEU A 581 34.11 -14.29 -24.82
CA LEU A 581 33.82 -13.05 -25.55
C LEU A 581 34.07 -11.82 -24.66
N VAL A 582 33.63 -11.85 -23.40
CA VAL A 582 33.83 -10.78 -22.43
C VAL A 582 35.31 -10.52 -22.18
N MET A 583 36.12 -11.57 -21.99
CA MET A 583 37.56 -11.44 -21.79
C MET A 583 38.23 -10.83 -23.04
N GLN A 584 37.88 -11.29 -24.24
CA GLN A 584 38.40 -10.73 -25.48
C GLN A 584 38.04 -9.25 -25.63
N ALA A 585 36.78 -8.89 -25.38
CA ALA A 585 36.31 -7.50 -25.42
C ALA A 585 37.03 -6.63 -24.38
N HIS A 586 37.27 -7.14 -23.17
CA HIS A 586 38.02 -6.45 -22.14
C HIS A 586 39.47 -6.16 -22.57
N LEU A 587 40.17 -7.15 -23.14
CA LEU A 587 41.53 -6.98 -23.65
C LEU A 587 41.59 -5.98 -24.81
N ALA A 588 40.51 -5.88 -25.60
CA ALA A 588 40.32 -4.87 -26.62
C ALA A 588 39.92 -3.47 -26.07
N ARG A 589 39.82 -3.31 -24.75
CA ARG A 589 39.45 -2.07 -24.03
C ARG A 589 38.01 -1.63 -24.29
N VAL A 590 37.10 -2.58 -24.55
CA VAL A 590 35.66 -2.31 -24.67
C VAL A 590 35.07 -2.07 -23.27
N GLN A 591 34.25 -1.02 -23.13
CA GLN A 591 33.62 -0.68 -21.85
C GLN A 591 32.49 -1.66 -21.50
N LEU A 592 32.69 -2.46 -20.44
CA LEU A 592 31.76 -3.47 -19.92
C LEU A 592 30.91 -2.99 -18.73
N SER A 593 30.72 -1.68 -18.63
CA SER A 593 29.83 -1.04 -17.64
C SER A 593 28.86 -0.11 -18.35
N ALA A 594 27.58 -0.17 -17.99
CA ALA A 594 26.56 0.68 -18.59
C ALA A 594 25.49 1.08 -17.57
N THR A 595 25.05 2.32 -17.67
CA THR A 595 23.79 2.76 -17.08
C THR A 595 22.64 2.48 -18.04
N GLY A 596 21.44 2.37 -17.48
CA GLY A 596 20.19 2.31 -18.22
C GLY A 596 19.18 3.22 -17.56
N PHE A 597 18.26 3.74 -18.37
CA PHE A 597 17.22 4.67 -17.92
C PHE A 597 15.92 4.38 -18.66
N TYR A 598 14.80 4.55 -17.97
CA TYR A 598 13.47 4.43 -18.56
C TYR A 598 12.56 5.53 -18.03
N ARG A 599 11.68 6.03 -18.91
CA ARG A 599 10.60 6.95 -18.59
C ARG A 599 9.33 6.43 -19.24
N THR A 600 8.26 6.27 -18.47
CA THR A 600 6.98 5.80 -19.00
C THR A 600 6.40 6.81 -20.00
N PRO A 601 6.00 6.38 -21.21
CA PRO A 601 5.40 7.26 -22.22
C PRO A 601 3.89 7.47 -21.98
N LYS A 602 3.27 8.36 -22.78
CA LYS A 602 1.82 8.64 -22.88
C LYS A 602 1.14 9.27 -21.65
N ILE A 603 1.73 9.16 -20.47
CA ILE A 603 1.11 9.65 -19.23
C ILE A 603 1.14 11.17 -19.13
N HIS A 604 0.00 11.75 -18.75
CA HIS A 604 -0.18 13.17 -18.45
C HIS A 604 -1.52 13.34 -17.71
N TYR A 605 -1.62 14.25 -16.76
CA TYR A 605 -2.89 14.54 -16.10
C TYR A 605 -2.94 16.01 -15.68
N ASP A 606 -3.97 16.71 -16.09
CA ASP A 606 -4.24 18.07 -15.65
C ASP A 606 -5.20 18.02 -14.47
N ARG A 607 -4.67 18.36 -13.28
CA ARG A 607 -5.45 18.38 -12.04
C ARG A 607 -6.57 19.40 -12.08
N GLN A 608 -6.31 20.60 -12.61
CA GLN A 608 -7.29 21.67 -12.65
C GLN A 608 -8.43 21.35 -13.63
N ALA A 609 -8.09 20.74 -14.77
CA ALA A 609 -9.09 20.33 -15.76
C ALA A 609 -9.78 18.99 -15.43
N GLY A 610 -9.34 18.26 -14.39
CA GLY A 610 -9.91 16.96 -14.03
C GLY A 610 -9.78 15.90 -15.13
N SER A 611 -8.79 16.00 -16.02
CA SER A 611 -8.74 15.22 -17.26
C SER A 611 -7.32 14.87 -17.72
N GLY A 612 -7.20 13.72 -18.38
CA GLY A 612 -5.96 13.26 -19.01
C GLY A 612 -5.78 11.74 -18.99
N ARG A 613 -4.53 11.30 -19.15
CA ARG A 613 -4.08 9.91 -19.06
C ARG A 613 -3.15 9.71 -17.86
N PRO A 614 -3.66 9.57 -16.62
CA PRO A 614 -2.82 9.37 -15.44
C PRO A 614 -2.15 7.99 -15.41
N PHE A 615 -2.65 7.00 -16.17
CA PHE A 615 -2.17 5.62 -16.15
C PHE A 615 -1.61 5.18 -17.50
N TYR A 616 -0.61 4.32 -17.46
CA TYR A 616 -0.05 3.75 -18.69
C TYR A 616 -0.94 2.63 -19.24
N TYR A 617 -1.43 1.75 -18.36
CA TYR A 617 -2.38 0.66 -18.64
C TYR A 617 -3.21 0.35 -17.37
N PHE A 618 -4.14 -0.60 -17.49
CA PHE A 618 -4.90 -1.11 -16.34
C PHE A 618 -4.58 -2.59 -16.06
N ALA A 619 -4.47 -2.93 -14.77
CA ALA A 619 -4.49 -4.29 -14.29
C ALA A 619 -5.94 -4.72 -14.01
N TYR A 620 -6.27 -5.98 -14.29
CA TYR A 620 -7.62 -6.50 -14.17
C TYR A 620 -7.63 -7.79 -13.33
N GLY A 621 -8.77 -8.06 -12.71
CA GLY A 621 -9.01 -9.32 -12.04
C GLY A 621 -10.43 -9.41 -11.52
N ALA A 622 -10.79 -10.56 -10.98
CA ALA A 622 -12.04 -10.75 -10.26
C ALA A 622 -11.84 -11.80 -9.15
N ALA A 623 -12.68 -11.70 -8.11
CA ALA A 623 -12.72 -12.69 -7.05
C ALA A 623 -14.17 -13.05 -6.72
N VAL A 624 -14.39 -14.35 -6.49
CA VAL A 624 -15.59 -14.88 -5.85
C VAL A 624 -15.22 -15.24 -4.43
N ALA A 625 -16.00 -14.77 -3.45
CA ALA A 625 -15.83 -15.21 -2.09
C ALA A 625 -17.15 -15.54 -1.41
N GLU A 626 -17.08 -16.57 -0.58
CA GLU A 626 -18.16 -17.03 0.27
C GLU A 626 -17.82 -16.78 1.72
N VAL A 627 -18.80 -16.27 2.45
CA VAL A 627 -18.69 -15.94 3.88
C VAL A 627 -19.78 -16.64 4.66
N VAL A 628 -19.49 -16.95 5.92
CA VAL A 628 -20.46 -17.42 6.90
C VAL A 628 -20.53 -16.40 8.03
N ILE A 629 -21.73 -16.10 8.52
CA ILE A 629 -21.97 -15.20 9.65
C ILE A 629 -22.86 -15.91 10.67
N ASP A 630 -22.45 -15.85 11.92
CA ASP A 630 -23.30 -16.19 13.06
C ASP A 630 -24.08 -14.94 13.49
N THR A 631 -25.41 -14.96 13.32
CA THR A 631 -26.28 -13.81 13.61
C THR A 631 -26.49 -13.56 15.10
N LEU A 632 -26.09 -14.48 15.98
CA LEU A 632 -26.18 -14.34 17.43
C LEU A 632 -24.95 -13.67 18.02
N THR A 633 -23.76 -13.89 17.43
CA THR A 633 -22.48 -13.40 17.95
C THR A 633 -21.86 -12.28 17.12
N GLY A 634 -22.22 -12.19 15.83
CA GLY A 634 -21.56 -11.33 14.84
C GLY A 634 -20.21 -11.88 14.35
N GLU A 635 -19.81 -13.08 14.79
CA GLU A 635 -18.63 -13.74 14.27
C GLU A 635 -18.83 -14.08 12.79
N ASN A 636 -17.77 -13.90 12.00
CA ASN A 636 -17.79 -14.17 10.58
C ASN A 636 -16.51 -14.89 10.16
N ARG A 637 -16.60 -15.65 9.06
CA ARG A 637 -15.46 -16.31 8.43
C ARG A 637 -15.61 -16.26 6.92
N VAL A 638 -14.51 -15.98 6.23
CA VAL A 638 -14.38 -16.26 4.80
C VAL A 638 -14.09 -17.75 4.67
N VAL A 639 -14.94 -18.48 3.96
CA VAL A 639 -14.88 -19.96 3.90
C VAL A 639 -14.39 -20.48 2.55
N ALA A 640 -14.59 -19.71 1.47
CA ALA A 640 -14.11 -20.08 0.15
C ALA A 640 -13.80 -18.85 -0.70
N VAL A 641 -12.69 -18.86 -1.42
CA VAL A 641 -12.26 -17.81 -2.34
C VAL A 641 -11.75 -18.40 -3.66
N ASP A 642 -12.20 -17.86 -4.78
CA ASP A 642 -11.71 -18.14 -6.13
C ASP A 642 -11.27 -16.83 -6.80
N ILE A 643 -10.01 -16.73 -7.23
CA ILE A 643 -9.45 -15.52 -7.85
C ILE A 643 -8.91 -15.84 -9.24
N LEU A 644 -9.24 -14.98 -10.20
CA LEU A 644 -8.63 -14.95 -11.52
C LEU A 644 -8.06 -13.55 -11.77
N HIS A 645 -6.78 -13.46 -12.13
CA HIS A 645 -6.07 -12.18 -12.23
C HIS A 645 -5.26 -12.05 -13.52
N ASP A 646 -5.38 -10.92 -14.21
CA ASP A 646 -4.60 -10.58 -15.41
C ASP A 646 -3.29 -9.92 -15.01
N VAL A 647 -2.20 -10.69 -15.06
CA VAL A 647 -0.82 -10.20 -14.87
C VAL A 647 -0.07 -10.04 -16.20
N GLY A 648 -0.79 -10.04 -17.34
CA GLY A 648 -0.20 -10.12 -18.67
C GLY A 648 0.67 -11.37 -18.81
N ARG A 649 1.83 -11.22 -19.49
CA ARG A 649 2.87 -12.26 -19.48
C ARG A 649 3.71 -12.11 -18.23
N SER A 650 3.38 -12.90 -17.20
CA SER A 650 4.09 -12.90 -15.92
C SER A 650 5.61 -12.99 -16.10
N LEU A 651 6.35 -12.13 -15.38
CA LEU A 651 7.82 -12.21 -15.32
C LEU A 651 8.28 -13.39 -14.46
N ASN A 652 7.49 -13.73 -13.44
CA ASN A 652 7.72 -14.85 -12.54
C ASN A 652 6.37 -15.24 -11.88
N PRO A 653 5.76 -16.34 -12.32
CA PRO A 653 4.41 -16.70 -11.88
C PRO A 653 4.35 -17.12 -10.41
N ALA A 654 5.43 -17.67 -9.84
CA ALA A 654 5.47 -18.02 -8.42
C ALA A 654 5.38 -16.77 -7.51
N ILE A 655 6.09 -15.71 -7.89
CA ILE A 655 6.05 -14.42 -7.19
C ILE A 655 4.69 -13.74 -7.38
N ASP A 656 4.16 -13.74 -8.61
CA ASP A 656 2.89 -13.07 -8.92
C ASP A 656 1.71 -13.72 -8.19
N LEU A 657 1.66 -15.05 -8.12
CA LEU A 657 0.65 -15.77 -7.33
C LEU A 657 0.70 -15.37 -5.84
N GLY A 658 1.91 -15.32 -5.25
CA GLY A 658 2.06 -14.88 -3.85
C GLY A 658 1.66 -13.42 -3.62
N GLN A 659 1.85 -12.53 -4.61
CA GLN A 659 1.35 -11.16 -4.53
C GLN A 659 -0.17 -11.09 -4.54
N ILE A 660 -0.83 -11.93 -5.35
CA ILE A 660 -2.29 -12.02 -5.42
C ILE A 660 -2.86 -12.51 -4.07
N GLU A 661 -2.33 -13.61 -3.55
CA GLU A 661 -2.73 -14.17 -2.24
C GLU A 661 -2.54 -13.16 -1.11
N GLY A 662 -1.33 -12.59 -1.00
CA GLY A 662 -1.01 -11.65 0.07
C GLY A 662 -1.80 -10.33 -0.03
N GLY A 663 -2.05 -9.85 -1.26
CA GLY A 663 -2.88 -8.67 -1.49
C GLY A 663 -4.31 -8.91 -1.03
N PHE A 664 -4.90 -10.02 -1.46
CA PHE A 664 -6.26 -10.39 -1.06
C PHE A 664 -6.39 -10.53 0.46
N VAL A 665 -5.49 -11.24 1.13
CA VAL A 665 -5.54 -11.44 2.59
C VAL A 665 -5.40 -10.11 3.35
N GLN A 666 -4.54 -9.20 2.89
CA GLN A 666 -4.39 -7.87 3.50
C GLN A 666 -5.66 -7.01 3.33
N GLY A 667 -6.33 -7.11 2.18
CA GLY A 667 -7.62 -6.47 1.95
C GLY A 667 -8.75 -7.10 2.77
N MET A 668 -8.71 -8.42 2.96
CA MET A 668 -9.66 -9.15 3.81
C MET A 668 -9.54 -8.66 5.25
N GLY A 669 -8.32 -8.61 5.80
CA GLY A 669 -8.05 -8.08 7.14
C GLY A 669 -8.59 -6.67 7.34
N TRP A 670 -8.31 -5.77 6.40
CA TRP A 670 -8.81 -4.39 6.40
C TRP A 670 -10.34 -4.30 6.52
N LEU A 671 -11.08 -5.18 5.85
CA LEU A 671 -12.54 -5.12 5.79
C LEU A 671 -13.22 -5.93 6.90
N THR A 672 -12.50 -6.84 7.57
CA THR A 672 -13.12 -7.77 8.53
C THR A 672 -12.59 -7.68 9.96
N THR A 673 -11.28 -7.54 10.18
CA THR A 673 -10.66 -7.71 11.51
C THR A 673 -9.83 -6.52 11.99
N GLU A 674 -9.26 -5.75 11.07
CA GLU A 674 -8.36 -4.66 11.38
C GLU A 674 -9.15 -3.37 11.68
N GLU A 675 -9.03 -2.86 12.90
CA GLU A 675 -9.69 -1.64 13.34
C GLU A 675 -8.68 -0.73 14.05
N LEU A 676 -8.54 0.49 13.53
CA LEU A 676 -7.85 1.56 14.25
C LEU A 676 -8.87 2.34 15.08
N TRP A 677 -8.65 2.37 16.39
CA TRP A 677 -9.53 2.98 17.37
C TRP A 677 -8.81 4.01 18.23
N TRP A 678 -9.32 5.24 18.22
CA TRP A 678 -8.91 6.35 19.06
C TRP A 678 -9.95 6.59 20.15
N ASP A 679 -9.47 6.96 21.35
CA ASP A 679 -10.36 7.40 22.43
C ASP A 679 -10.79 8.87 22.30
N GLU A 680 -11.66 9.32 23.20
CA GLU A 680 -12.19 10.69 23.21
C GLU A 680 -11.12 11.77 23.41
N THR A 681 -9.92 11.39 23.87
CA THR A 681 -8.78 12.30 24.01
C THR A 681 -7.86 12.30 22.77
N GLY A 682 -8.23 11.55 21.72
CA GLY A 682 -7.47 11.44 20.48
C GLY A 682 -6.23 10.54 20.58
N ARG A 683 -6.17 9.65 21.59
CA ARG A 683 -5.08 8.66 21.72
C ARG A 683 -5.42 7.40 20.97
N LEU A 684 -4.51 6.90 20.14
CA LEU A 684 -4.65 5.58 19.52
C LEU A 684 -4.56 4.50 20.62
N LYS A 685 -5.52 3.57 20.65
CA LYS A 685 -5.59 2.49 21.67
C LYS A 685 -5.30 1.11 21.10
N THR A 686 -5.31 1.00 19.77
CA THR A 686 -5.05 -0.22 18.99
C THR A 686 -3.63 -0.16 18.40
N HIS A 687 -2.65 0.04 19.27
CA HIS A 687 -1.24 0.26 18.89
C HIS A 687 -0.34 -0.95 19.20
N ALA A 688 -0.91 -2.15 19.36
CA ALA A 688 -0.15 -3.36 19.65
C ALA A 688 -0.83 -4.59 19.03
N PRO A 689 -0.11 -5.72 18.79
CA PRO A 689 -0.71 -6.96 18.29
C PRO A 689 -1.80 -7.53 19.22
N SER A 690 -1.76 -7.17 20.51
CA SER A 690 -2.77 -7.55 21.49
C SER A 690 -4.11 -6.83 21.26
N THR A 691 -4.10 -5.65 20.64
CA THR A 691 -5.28 -4.78 20.44
C THR A 691 -5.64 -4.59 18.97
N TYR A 692 -4.69 -4.67 18.03
CA TYR A 692 -4.88 -4.61 16.58
C TYR A 692 -4.69 -6.00 15.96
N LYS A 693 -5.68 -6.47 15.18
CA LYS A 693 -5.77 -7.87 14.72
C LYS A 693 -5.66 -7.99 13.21
N ILE A 694 -4.43 -8.23 12.75
CA ILE A 694 -4.19 -8.70 11.38
C ILE A 694 -4.71 -10.15 11.20
N PRO A 695 -5.01 -10.57 9.97
CA PRO A 695 -5.30 -11.97 9.67
C PRO A 695 -4.17 -12.91 10.11
N THR A 696 -4.57 -14.04 10.67
CA THR A 696 -3.69 -15.14 11.08
C THR A 696 -3.80 -16.31 10.11
N SER A 697 -2.99 -17.36 10.30
CA SER A 697 -3.06 -18.57 9.48
C SER A 697 -4.43 -19.27 9.52
N ARG A 698 -5.23 -19.05 10.56
CA ARG A 698 -6.59 -19.61 10.70
C ARG A 698 -7.68 -18.84 9.96
N ASP A 699 -7.37 -17.60 9.57
CA ASP A 699 -8.30 -16.72 8.85
C ASP A 699 -8.21 -16.95 7.34
N ARG A 700 -7.16 -17.63 6.85
CA ARG A 700 -7.08 -18.11 5.47
C ARG A 700 -8.20 -19.14 5.22
N PRO A 701 -9.05 -18.94 4.18
CA PRO A 701 -10.07 -19.93 3.84
C PRO A 701 -9.43 -21.26 3.42
N GLU A 702 -10.09 -22.36 3.76
CA GLU A 702 -9.63 -23.71 3.38
C GLU A 702 -9.67 -23.87 1.86
N HIS A 703 -10.76 -23.44 1.23
CA HIS A 703 -10.86 -23.29 -0.22
C HIS A 703 -10.30 -21.93 -0.63
N PHE A 704 -9.08 -21.91 -1.15
CA PHE A 704 -8.45 -20.68 -1.64
C PHE A 704 -7.74 -20.95 -2.97
N ASN A 705 -8.48 -20.75 -4.06
CA ASN A 705 -8.00 -20.96 -5.42
C ASN A 705 -7.56 -19.63 -6.03
N VAL A 706 -6.32 -19.57 -6.51
CA VAL A 706 -5.76 -18.40 -7.19
C VAL A 706 -5.18 -18.82 -8.52
N GLN A 707 -5.59 -18.15 -9.59
CA GLN A 707 -5.14 -18.43 -10.94
C GLN A 707 -4.72 -17.14 -11.67
N ILE A 708 -3.66 -17.25 -12.45
CA ILE A 708 -3.28 -16.24 -13.44
C ILE A 708 -4.09 -16.49 -14.70
N TRP A 709 -4.70 -15.45 -15.24
CA TRP A 709 -5.50 -15.54 -16.45
C TRP A 709 -4.61 -15.86 -17.67
N ALA A 710 -4.83 -17.03 -18.27
CA ALA A 710 -3.91 -17.60 -19.26
C ALA A 710 -3.84 -16.83 -20.59
N THR A 711 -4.95 -16.19 -20.98
CA THR A 711 -5.04 -15.32 -22.16
C THR A 711 -4.55 -13.89 -21.90
N GLY A 712 -4.14 -13.59 -20.66
CA GLY A 712 -3.64 -12.28 -20.25
C GLY A 712 -2.48 -11.80 -21.12
N TYR A 713 -2.59 -10.57 -21.61
CA TYR A 713 -1.56 -9.91 -22.41
C TYR A 713 -1.63 -8.40 -22.25
N ASN A 714 -0.50 -7.75 -21.96
CA ASN A 714 -0.46 -6.29 -21.92
C ASN A 714 -0.39 -5.70 -23.34
N ARG A 715 -1.42 -4.95 -23.75
CA ARG A 715 -1.43 -4.24 -25.04
C ARG A 715 -0.32 -3.19 -25.11
N GLU A 716 0.02 -2.56 -23.99
CA GLU A 716 1.12 -1.60 -23.88
C GLU A 716 2.51 -2.28 -23.95
N GLY A 717 3.52 -1.51 -24.34
CA GLY A 717 4.90 -1.95 -24.53
C GLY A 717 5.69 -2.13 -23.24
N THR A 718 5.10 -2.74 -22.21
CA THR A 718 5.77 -3.03 -20.93
C THR A 718 6.85 -4.09 -21.08
N ILE A 719 7.70 -4.20 -20.06
CA ILE A 719 8.76 -5.20 -19.98
C ILE A 719 8.19 -6.62 -20.19
N HIS A 720 8.62 -7.30 -21.25
CA HIS A 720 8.08 -8.60 -21.70
C HIS A 720 6.54 -8.74 -21.76
N ARG A 721 5.79 -7.62 -21.88
CA ARG A 721 4.32 -7.61 -21.88
C ARG A 721 3.69 -8.07 -20.56
N SER A 722 4.39 -7.88 -19.44
CA SER A 722 3.86 -8.11 -18.09
C SER A 722 2.88 -7.01 -17.68
N LYS A 723 2.08 -7.29 -16.63
CA LYS A 723 1.31 -6.29 -15.88
C LYS A 723 1.71 -6.32 -14.41
N ALA A 724 1.56 -5.17 -13.76
CA ALA A 724 1.77 -5.00 -12.35
C ALA A 724 0.71 -5.73 -11.51
N VAL A 725 1.14 -6.38 -10.43
CA VAL A 725 0.31 -7.23 -9.56
C VAL A 725 0.36 -6.82 -8.08
N GLY A 726 1.19 -5.82 -7.73
CA GLY A 726 1.42 -5.42 -6.35
C GLY A 726 0.12 -5.03 -5.65
N GLU A 727 -0.52 -3.95 -6.05
CA GLU A 727 -1.69 -3.40 -5.36
C GLU A 727 -3.06 -3.93 -5.82
N PRO A 728 -3.31 -4.21 -7.12
CA PRO A 728 -4.66 -4.55 -7.60
C PRO A 728 -5.38 -5.68 -6.84
N PRO A 729 -4.70 -6.78 -6.44
CA PRO A 729 -5.35 -7.87 -5.73
C PRO A 729 -5.92 -7.51 -4.34
N LEU A 730 -5.45 -6.42 -3.71
CA LEU A 730 -6.01 -5.98 -2.43
C LEU A 730 -7.47 -5.56 -2.56
N VAL A 731 -7.83 -4.94 -3.70
CA VAL A 731 -9.19 -4.49 -3.98
C VAL A 731 -10.15 -5.67 -4.16
N LEU A 732 -9.66 -6.83 -4.59
CA LEU A 732 -10.49 -8.02 -4.78
C LEU A 732 -11.12 -8.55 -3.48
N ALA A 733 -10.59 -8.14 -2.33
CA ALA A 733 -11.18 -8.44 -1.04
C ALA A 733 -12.45 -7.63 -0.73
N THR A 734 -12.83 -6.66 -1.57
CA THR A 734 -14.08 -5.88 -1.45
C THR A 734 -15.30 -6.79 -1.68
N LEU A 735 -15.61 -7.53 -0.63
CA LEU A 735 -16.62 -8.58 -0.58
C LEU A 735 -17.54 -8.26 0.57
N ARG A 736 -18.85 -8.28 0.30
CA ARG A 736 -19.88 -7.99 1.30
C ARG A 736 -20.87 -9.13 1.35
N ALA A 737 -21.33 -9.48 2.55
CA ALA A 737 -22.39 -10.48 2.67
C ALA A 737 -23.70 -9.97 2.04
N PRO A 738 -24.62 -10.87 1.66
CA PRO A 738 -25.80 -10.56 0.88
C PRO A 738 -26.65 -9.51 1.59
N GLY A 739 -27.14 -8.56 0.81
CA GLY A 739 -28.22 -7.66 1.22
C GLY A 739 -29.57 -8.35 1.45
N ASP A 740 -29.64 -9.69 1.38
CA ASP A 740 -30.88 -10.46 1.58
C ASP A 740 -31.27 -10.62 3.07
N LEU A 741 -30.46 -10.09 3.99
CA LEU A 741 -30.82 -9.92 5.40
C LEU A 741 -31.94 -8.87 5.55
N ARG A 742 -33.18 -9.25 5.25
CA ARG A 742 -34.34 -8.57 5.81
C ARG A 742 -34.38 -8.87 7.30
N TRP A 743 -33.99 -7.90 8.13
CA TRP A 743 -34.26 -7.98 9.57
C TRP A 743 -35.79 -8.07 9.78
N PRO A 744 -36.29 -9.02 10.58
CA PRO A 744 -37.72 -9.14 10.85
C PRO A 744 -38.19 -7.87 11.59
N GLY A 745 -38.82 -6.95 10.86
CA GLY A 745 -39.27 -5.66 11.38
C GLY A 745 -39.52 -4.58 10.32
N GLN A 746 -38.94 -4.68 9.11
CA GLN A 746 -39.12 -3.67 8.05
C GLN A 746 -40.47 -3.70 7.31
N SER A 747 -41.42 -4.57 7.68
CA SER A 747 -42.72 -4.67 7.02
C SER A 747 -43.83 -3.91 7.74
N ARG A 748 -43.72 -2.58 7.86
CA ARG A 748 -44.88 -1.69 8.05
C ARG A 748 -44.65 -0.38 7.29
N ARG A 749 -45.34 -0.21 6.15
CA ARG A 749 -45.50 1.09 5.50
C ARG A 749 -46.09 2.06 6.53
N LEU A 750 -45.43 3.19 6.78
CA LEU A 750 -46.04 4.32 7.47
C LEU A 750 -46.52 5.36 6.45
N PRO A 751 -47.69 5.98 6.64
CA PRO A 751 -48.25 6.96 5.71
C PRO A 751 -47.55 8.32 5.83
N THR A 752 -47.66 9.10 4.75
CA THR A 752 -47.20 10.48 4.57
C THR A 752 -47.78 11.48 5.59
N GLY A 753 -46.95 12.37 6.15
CA GLY A 753 -47.37 13.58 6.88
C GLY A 753 -46.30 14.23 7.77
N THR A 754 -45.90 15.47 7.45
CA THR A 754 -45.01 16.46 8.12
C THR A 754 -45.41 16.92 9.55
N PRO A 755 -44.67 17.82 10.26
CA PRO A 755 -43.21 17.99 10.47
C PRO A 755 -42.78 18.29 11.95
N ALA A 756 -41.45 18.26 12.19
CA ALA A 756 -40.64 18.98 13.22
C ALA A 756 -40.88 18.80 14.74
N GLY A 757 -39.80 18.48 15.48
CA GLY A 757 -39.57 18.99 16.84
C GLY A 757 -39.00 18.04 17.90
N ARG A 758 -37.84 18.44 18.45
CA ARG A 758 -37.24 18.14 19.77
C ARG A 758 -36.31 16.93 19.96
N SER A 759 -35.07 17.30 20.27
CA SER A 759 -33.98 16.56 20.88
C SER A 759 -34.31 16.04 22.29
N GLY A 760 -33.92 14.79 22.57
CA GLY A 760 -33.86 14.22 23.92
C GLY A 760 -32.82 13.10 24.00
N ASN A 761 -31.77 13.33 24.78
CA ASN A 761 -30.72 12.35 25.09
C ASN A 761 -31.26 11.20 25.95
N ALA A 762 -30.96 9.96 25.57
CA ALA A 762 -31.06 8.80 26.46
C ALA A 762 -29.76 7.97 26.39
N ARG A 763 -28.97 8.02 27.47
CA ARG A 763 -27.81 7.17 27.73
C ARG A 763 -28.29 5.90 28.42
N GLY A 764 -27.86 4.73 27.95
CA GLY A 764 -28.04 3.45 28.66
C GLY A 764 -28.22 2.25 27.73
N GLY A 765 -27.15 1.80 27.09
CA GLY A 765 -27.10 0.52 26.38
C GLY A 765 -25.86 -0.25 26.86
N SER A 766 -26.04 -1.55 27.16
CA SER A 766 -25.01 -2.40 27.76
C SER A 766 -23.79 -2.56 26.84
N GLU A 767 -22.61 -2.81 27.41
CA GLU A 767 -21.35 -2.96 26.66
C GLU A 767 -21.37 -4.15 25.68
N ARG A 768 -22.21 -5.15 25.97
CA ARG A 768 -22.49 -6.31 25.10
C ARG A 768 -23.25 -5.91 23.84
N ASP A 769 -24.25 -5.04 23.96
CA ASP A 769 -25.02 -4.52 22.81
C ASP A 769 -24.15 -3.62 21.91
N ARG A 770 -23.21 -2.88 22.52
CA ARG A 770 -22.21 -2.10 21.79
C ARG A 770 -21.18 -2.98 21.08
N GLN A 771 -20.79 -4.12 21.65
CA GLN A 771 -19.86 -5.06 21.00
C GLN A 771 -20.51 -5.83 19.83
N LEU A 772 -21.76 -6.27 19.98
CA LEU A 772 -22.53 -6.91 18.90
C LEU A 772 -22.75 -5.95 17.72
N ALA A 773 -23.01 -4.67 18.00
CA ALA A 773 -23.11 -3.62 16.97
C ALA A 773 -21.75 -3.21 16.36
N ARG A 774 -20.62 -3.45 17.05
CA ARG A 774 -19.27 -3.09 16.59
C ARG A 774 -18.62 -4.15 15.71
N ARG A 775 -18.96 -5.43 15.86
CA ARG A 775 -18.29 -6.55 15.15
C ARG A 775 -18.94 -6.97 13.82
N CYS A 776 -20.16 -6.52 13.53
CA CYS A 776 -20.78 -6.70 12.22
C CYS A 776 -20.36 -5.58 11.25
N LEU A 777 -19.11 -5.59 10.78
CA LEU A 777 -18.66 -4.77 9.64
C LEU A 777 -19.18 -5.33 8.32
N ILE A 778 -20.49 -5.45 8.20
CA ILE A 778 -21.19 -5.63 6.93
C ILE A 778 -22.33 -4.61 6.76
N ASP A 779 -22.63 -3.76 7.75
CA ASP A 779 -23.45 -2.57 7.51
C ASP A 779 -23.10 -1.36 8.38
N GLY A 780 -22.32 -0.43 7.84
CA GLY A 780 -22.05 0.88 8.45
C GLY A 780 -23.23 1.87 8.37
N SER A 781 -24.42 1.45 7.90
CA SER A 781 -25.59 2.34 7.73
C SER A 781 -26.66 2.25 8.83
N THR A 782 -26.54 1.36 9.82
CA THR A 782 -27.52 1.23 10.92
C THR A 782 -27.11 1.94 12.22
N ARG A 783 -26.43 3.09 12.14
CA ARG A 783 -26.14 3.90 13.34
C ARG A 783 -27.36 4.69 13.88
N THR A 784 -28.50 4.71 13.18
CA THR A 784 -29.62 5.64 13.52
C THR A 784 -31.02 5.01 13.59
N GLN A 785 -31.20 3.68 13.47
CA GLN A 785 -32.54 3.06 13.57
C GLN A 785 -32.74 2.11 14.77
N VAL A 786 -31.71 1.82 15.56
CA VAL A 786 -31.80 0.82 16.64
C VAL A 786 -32.19 1.40 18.02
N LEU A 787 -32.13 2.72 18.22
CA LEU A 787 -32.38 3.33 19.54
C LEU A 787 -33.86 3.67 19.85
N SER A 788 -34.85 3.17 19.11
CA SER A 788 -36.27 3.46 19.42
C SER A 788 -37.16 2.26 19.73
N HIS A 789 -36.71 1.00 19.61
CA HIS A 789 -37.63 -0.15 19.66
C HIS A 789 -37.12 -1.38 20.42
N VAL A 790 -36.50 -1.20 21.60
CA VAL A 790 -36.38 -2.31 22.57
C VAL A 790 -36.67 -1.82 23.99
N GLY A 791 -37.92 -2.03 24.40
CA GLY A 791 -38.41 -1.98 25.77
C GLY A 791 -39.95 -2.04 25.76
N PRO A 792 -40.65 -2.90 26.54
CA PRO A 792 -40.20 -4.00 27.40
C PRO A 792 -40.85 -5.35 27.01
N LEU A 793 -40.04 -6.39 26.80
CA LEU A 793 -40.50 -7.79 26.81
C LEU A 793 -39.42 -8.62 27.48
N ILE A 794 -39.46 -8.68 28.81
CA ILE A 794 -39.13 -9.86 29.63
C ILE A 794 -39.58 -9.49 31.06
N GLY A 795 -40.55 -10.27 31.54
CA GLY A 795 -41.05 -10.17 32.89
C GLY A 795 -39.99 -10.57 33.90
N SER A 796 -40.12 -9.96 35.07
CA SER A 796 -39.60 -10.38 36.37
C SER A 796 -39.34 -11.88 36.49
N THR A 797 -38.10 -12.27 36.79
CA THR A 797 -37.74 -13.15 37.94
C THR A 797 -36.24 -13.48 37.95
N LEU A 798 -35.66 -13.41 39.16
CA LEU A 798 -34.39 -14.00 39.64
C LEU A 798 -33.10 -13.14 39.59
N PRO A 799 -32.21 -13.30 40.60
CA PRO A 799 -31.69 -12.15 41.35
C PRO A 799 -30.20 -11.86 41.17
N ASN A 800 -29.86 -10.61 41.43
CA ASN A 800 -28.51 -10.08 41.65
C ASN A 800 -27.71 -10.92 42.65
N SER A 801 -26.55 -11.42 42.25
CA SER A 801 -25.39 -11.54 43.15
C SER A 801 -24.10 -11.69 42.35
N TRP A 802 -23.04 -11.07 42.86
CA TRP A 802 -21.62 -11.17 42.48
C TRP A 802 -21.07 -10.13 41.51
N LEU A 803 -20.82 -8.94 42.07
CA LEU A 803 -19.68 -8.09 41.75
C LEU A 803 -18.56 -8.35 42.79
N ALA A 804 -17.32 -8.19 42.33
CA ALA A 804 -16.04 -8.06 43.06
C ALA A 804 -15.24 -9.36 43.34
N THR A 805 -14.06 -9.51 42.73
CA THR A 805 -12.73 -9.22 43.35
C THR A 805 -11.55 -9.89 42.59
N GLU A 806 -10.48 -9.10 42.45
CA GLU A 806 -9.04 -9.45 42.60
C GLU A 806 -8.25 -10.35 41.61
N ASN A 807 -7.23 -9.72 41.03
CA ASN A 807 -5.79 -10.08 41.04
C ASN A 807 -5.35 -11.56 40.95
N GLY A 808 -4.62 -11.89 39.88
CA GLY A 808 -3.68 -13.01 39.85
C GLY A 808 -3.15 -13.30 38.43
N PRO A 809 -1.82 -13.46 38.22
CA PRO A 809 -1.23 -13.62 36.90
C PRO A 809 -1.32 -15.09 36.43
N CYS A 810 -1.66 -15.31 35.16
CA CYS A 810 -1.53 -16.62 34.53
C CYS A 810 -0.56 -16.55 33.36
N SER A 811 0.68 -16.96 33.65
CA SER A 811 1.57 -17.64 32.73
C SER A 811 0.90 -18.89 32.15
N LEU A 812 1.04 -19.15 30.85
CA LEU A 812 1.39 -20.46 30.26
C LEU A 812 1.32 -20.40 28.72
N TRP A 813 2.51 -20.58 28.11
CA TRP A 813 2.89 -20.95 26.73
C TRP A 813 2.48 -20.09 25.53
#